data_AF-C5B079-F1
#
_entry.id   AF-C5B079-F1
#
_cell.length_a   1.000
_cell.length_b   1.000
_cell.length_c   1.000
_cell.angle_alpha   90.00
_cell.angle_beta   90.00
_cell.angle_gamma   90.00
#
_symmetry.space_group_name_H-M   'P 1'
#
loop_
_entity.id
_entity.type
_entity.pdbx_description
1 polymer ?
#
loop_
_entity_poly.entity_id
_entity_poly.type
_entity_poly.pdbx_seq_one_letter_code
_entity_poly.pdbx_strand_id
1 'polypeptide(L)'
;MPASPKPSATSAPSARARRAPFVPGVRGDLEAAVASPEAFAAVAPSVPRPVSYLLDGRLRAIPRIGARDVALWEWVVSYAIASHPDGLPERVHEPAIPVRGALVAMSGRGRPVQPRELSDSLVRLFGGERQELGIGDAFRASLPEWVPPLLRPGLYGYLDLAVLARLRTKGGALLYRHLVGRLASDRVRYLPDAPPHVVTIPVAELGEILGMPAPIRMGPLRIRYLKPALTDIANHVTAFTVGAEEAKSERGHNVAVAFAVSLRPPEMRTARARLLDKESMSFLQAHPDAPAYQLKASTLIKLGSAIPSRRVTQPKPGSRRRPEAALASELHAWRRLWLAALDEAFTGVALTPGYETATYRGQRLLDAIARDGADRAFWAFVMSEVDAPDLRVRLDTGAGIEPIRILAAAERARILRFREGRAERRRALRHARAQGTLPPATPKTKITVSQPMPAPAPVAPAPAPPPASPEPEAALVALLSTAEARAEAEGLWWYWQPAVDFPRLHGAKTAKRLLDEDLATRFPTLARADEAMGGEYRKNLGWLADKLDMPRRVDEDRVATKIPTYVGDDLVESLVTFLGRSLLVGVMNSRVTDPRGGLVRDREHILARMRKARAEWQERSARRSHAYVPGNARTFEQVQREIYGAPLFVSTAKDSNGINREVVPEKRE
;
A
#
# COMPACT_ATOMS: atom_id res chain seq x y z
N MET A 1 3.10 7.37 43.48
CA MET A 1 3.59 7.74 42.14
C MET A 1 3.24 9.20 41.90
N PRO A 2 4.23 10.08 41.70
CA PRO A 2 3.97 11.51 41.50
C PRO A 2 3.36 11.75 40.11
N ALA A 3 2.44 12.72 40.06
CA ALA A 3 1.66 13.07 38.88
C ALA A 3 2.54 13.67 37.78
N SER A 4 2.34 13.20 36.54
CA SER A 4 2.95 13.79 35.34
C SER A 4 2.59 15.28 35.21
N PRO A 5 3.54 16.16 34.85
CA PRO A 5 3.25 17.58 34.69
C PRO A 5 2.43 17.81 33.42
N LYS A 6 1.43 18.70 33.52
CA LYS A 6 0.65 19.23 32.39
C LYS A 6 1.59 19.93 31.41
N PRO A 7 1.45 19.72 30.08
CA PRO A 7 2.22 20.50 29.12
C PRO A 7 1.73 21.95 29.09
N SER A 8 2.68 22.86 29.21
CA SER A 8 2.51 24.32 29.20
C SER A 8 2.04 24.84 27.84
N ALA A 9 1.02 25.70 27.88
CA ALA A 9 0.43 26.37 26.74
C ALA A 9 1.31 27.54 26.25
N THR A 10 2.45 27.24 25.63
CA THR A 10 3.21 28.24 24.85
C THR A 10 4.09 27.54 23.81
N SER A 11 3.47 26.99 22.78
CA SER A 11 4.17 26.60 21.56
C SER A 11 3.39 27.15 20.37
N ALA A 12 3.84 28.28 19.83
CA ALA A 12 3.45 28.73 18.51
C ALA A 12 3.62 27.56 17.51
N PRO A 13 2.73 27.42 16.50
CA PRO A 13 2.75 26.28 15.61
C PRO A 13 4.05 26.29 14.81
N SER A 14 5.04 25.49 15.23
CA SER A 14 6.29 25.36 14.52
C SER A 14 6.01 24.89 13.10
N ALA A 15 6.67 25.54 12.14
CA ALA A 15 6.71 25.21 10.73
C ALA A 15 6.54 23.71 10.47
N ARG A 16 5.56 23.35 9.61
CA ARG A 16 5.25 22.00 9.10
C ARG A 16 6.37 21.00 9.40
N ALA A 17 6.29 20.34 10.54
CA ALA A 17 7.05 19.12 10.78
C ALA A 17 6.74 18.21 9.60
N ARG A 18 7.75 17.96 8.74
CA ARG A 18 7.62 17.04 7.61
C ARG A 18 7.14 15.73 8.23
N ARG A 19 5.85 15.42 8.05
CA ARG A 19 5.28 14.17 8.55
C ARG A 19 6.19 13.08 8.03
N ALA A 20 6.76 12.29 8.94
CA ALA A 20 7.57 11.14 8.57
C ALA A 20 6.83 10.35 7.47
N PRO A 21 7.52 9.88 6.43
CA PRO A 21 6.89 9.16 5.35
C PRO A 21 6.06 8.01 5.94
N PHE A 22 4.79 7.92 5.54
CA PHE A 22 3.89 6.89 6.05
C PHE A 22 4.44 5.50 5.69
N VAL A 23 4.89 4.76 6.69
CA VAL A 23 5.28 3.35 6.56
C VAL A 23 4.09 2.49 7.00
N PRO A 24 3.42 1.77 6.08
CA PRO A 24 2.37 0.85 6.47
C PRO A 24 2.93 -0.27 7.34
N GLY A 25 2.28 -0.54 8.47
CA GLY A 25 2.59 -1.68 9.33
C GLY A 25 1.91 -2.99 8.87
N VAL A 26 2.41 -4.10 9.42
CA VAL A 26 1.79 -5.44 9.30
C VAL A 26 0.40 -5.43 9.95
N ARG A 27 -0.56 -6.11 9.31
CA ARG A 27 -1.89 -6.35 9.86
C ARG A 27 -1.92 -7.74 10.49
N GLY A 28 -2.37 -7.83 11.74
CA GLY A 28 -2.23 -9.05 12.54
C GLY A 28 -0.91 -9.08 13.30
N ASP A 29 -0.78 -10.06 14.20
CA ASP A 29 0.36 -10.24 15.07
C ASP A 29 1.20 -11.42 14.56
N LEU A 30 2.42 -11.15 14.08
CA LEU A 30 3.31 -12.18 13.54
C LEU A 30 3.79 -13.14 14.62
N GLU A 31 3.94 -12.68 15.87
CA GLU A 31 4.39 -13.50 16.98
C GLU A 31 3.29 -14.49 17.40
N ALA A 32 2.06 -13.99 17.54
CA ALA A 32 0.91 -14.84 17.81
C ALA A 32 0.64 -15.84 16.66
N ALA A 33 0.88 -15.42 15.41
CA ALA A 33 0.66 -16.27 14.24
C ALA A 33 1.58 -17.50 14.21
N VAL A 34 2.82 -17.41 14.71
CA VAL A 34 3.78 -18.52 14.66
C VAL A 34 3.65 -19.53 15.80
N ALA A 35 2.67 -19.36 16.68
CA ALA A 35 2.41 -20.31 17.77
C ALA A 35 2.08 -21.71 17.23
N SER A 36 1.23 -21.80 16.20
CA SER A 36 0.86 -23.04 15.50
C SER A 36 0.37 -22.77 14.07
N PRO A 37 0.31 -23.78 13.18
CA PRO A 37 -0.28 -23.64 11.84
C PRO A 37 -1.73 -23.15 11.85
N GLU A 38 -2.53 -23.58 12.84
CA GLU A 38 -3.92 -23.15 13.02
C GLU A 38 -3.97 -21.67 13.44
N ALA A 39 -3.10 -21.25 14.36
CA ALA A 39 -2.96 -19.86 14.73
C ALA A 39 -2.53 -19.00 13.54
N PHE A 40 -1.63 -19.49 12.69
CA PHE A 40 -1.19 -18.79 11.49
C PHE A 40 -2.34 -18.56 10.51
N ALA A 41 -3.19 -19.57 10.31
CA ALA A 41 -4.39 -19.46 9.48
C ALA A 41 -5.47 -18.55 10.10
N ALA A 42 -5.65 -18.60 11.43
CA ALA A 42 -6.63 -17.79 12.15
C ALA A 42 -6.23 -16.30 12.20
N VAL A 43 -4.97 -16.01 12.51
CA VAL A 43 -4.43 -14.65 12.51
C VAL A 43 -4.37 -14.10 11.08
N ALA A 44 -3.96 -14.94 10.12
CA ALA A 44 -3.70 -14.60 8.72
C ALA A 44 -2.95 -13.26 8.57
N PRO A 45 -1.68 -13.22 9.01
CA PRO A 45 -0.93 -11.99 9.03
C PRO A 45 -0.78 -11.46 7.60
N SER A 46 -1.13 -10.18 7.42
CA SER A 46 -1.09 -9.52 6.13
C SER A 46 -0.04 -8.43 6.10
N VAL A 47 0.94 -8.59 5.23
CA VAL A 47 2.16 -7.79 5.19
C VAL A 47 2.14 -6.80 4.04
N PRO A 48 2.48 -5.52 4.28
CA PRO A 48 2.57 -4.53 3.22
C PRO A 48 3.84 -4.75 2.39
N ARG A 49 3.71 -4.65 1.07
CA ARG A 49 4.79 -4.76 0.10
C ARG A 49 4.70 -3.66 -0.96
N PRO A 50 5.80 -2.94 -1.25
CA PRO A 50 5.82 -1.99 -2.34
C PRO A 50 5.51 -2.63 -3.69
N VAL A 51 4.87 -1.89 -4.58
CA VAL A 51 4.57 -2.33 -5.96
C VAL A 51 5.85 -2.74 -6.71
N SER A 52 6.92 -1.97 -6.56
CA SER A 52 8.25 -2.26 -7.11
C SER A 52 8.75 -3.65 -6.72
N TYR A 53 8.59 -4.02 -5.45
CA TYR A 53 8.95 -5.34 -4.95
C TYR A 53 8.00 -6.42 -5.48
N LEU A 54 6.69 -6.20 -5.43
CA LEU A 54 5.68 -7.18 -5.84
C LEU A 54 5.77 -7.58 -7.31
N LEU A 55 6.07 -6.61 -8.17
CA LEU A 55 6.15 -6.81 -9.62
C LEU A 55 7.56 -7.21 -10.11
N ASP A 56 8.55 -7.27 -9.22
CA ASP A 56 9.89 -7.68 -9.58
C ASP A 56 9.97 -9.16 -10.01
N GLY A 57 10.73 -9.41 -11.07
CA GLY A 57 10.83 -10.71 -11.72
C GLY A 57 11.96 -11.62 -11.21
N ARG A 58 12.75 -11.21 -10.21
CA ARG A 58 13.94 -11.99 -9.79
C ARG A 58 13.56 -13.20 -8.95
N LEU A 59 12.58 -13.09 -8.06
CA LEU A 59 12.08 -14.23 -7.28
C LEU A 59 11.58 -15.37 -8.18
N ARG A 60 10.85 -15.04 -9.27
CA ARG A 60 10.35 -16.06 -10.21
C ARG A 60 11.46 -16.74 -11.01
N ALA A 61 12.58 -16.04 -11.22
CA ALA A 61 13.75 -16.52 -11.94
C ALA A 61 14.59 -17.53 -11.14
N ILE A 62 14.40 -17.64 -9.82
CA ILE A 62 15.08 -18.65 -9.01
C ILE A 62 14.64 -20.05 -9.50
N PRO A 63 15.59 -20.92 -9.90
CA PRO A 63 15.27 -22.25 -10.40
C PRO A 63 14.74 -23.15 -9.29
N ARG A 64 13.87 -24.10 -9.66
CA ARG A 64 13.35 -25.18 -8.78
C ARG A 64 12.58 -24.74 -7.53
N ILE A 65 12.24 -23.46 -7.38
CA ILE A 65 11.41 -23.03 -6.25
C ILE A 65 9.96 -23.54 -6.37
N GLY A 66 9.38 -23.96 -5.25
CA GLY A 66 7.97 -24.32 -5.11
C GLY A 66 7.16 -23.22 -4.40
N ALA A 67 5.85 -23.43 -4.22
CA ALA A 67 5.01 -22.46 -3.51
C ALA A 67 5.38 -22.28 -2.03
N ARG A 68 5.85 -23.35 -1.36
CA ARG A 68 6.37 -23.26 0.02
C ARG A 68 7.61 -22.37 0.10
N ASP A 69 8.46 -22.41 -0.91
CA ASP A 69 9.65 -21.56 -0.97
C ASP A 69 9.24 -20.09 -1.11
N VAL A 70 8.18 -19.78 -1.88
CA VAL A 70 7.63 -18.42 -1.97
C VAL A 70 7.03 -17.97 -0.62
N ALA A 71 6.35 -18.85 0.10
CA ALA A 71 5.82 -18.55 1.44
C ALA A 71 6.96 -18.29 2.45
N LEU A 72 8.00 -19.12 2.45
CA LEU A 72 9.20 -18.95 3.27
C LEU A 72 9.92 -17.64 2.93
N TRP A 73 10.09 -17.34 1.64
CA TRP A 73 10.69 -16.10 1.18
C TRP A 73 9.96 -14.87 1.75
N GLU A 74 8.63 -14.83 1.62
CA GLU A 74 7.85 -13.72 2.16
C GLU A 74 7.84 -13.67 3.69
N TRP A 75 7.94 -14.81 4.36
CA TRP A 75 8.13 -14.85 5.81
C TRP A 75 9.47 -14.23 6.21
N VAL A 76 10.58 -14.67 5.61
CA VAL A 76 11.95 -14.16 5.90
C VAL A 76 12.01 -12.65 5.68
N VAL A 77 11.46 -12.16 4.56
CA VAL A 77 11.39 -10.72 4.28
C VAL A 77 10.55 -9.97 5.32
N SER A 78 9.42 -10.55 5.76
CA SER A 78 8.59 -9.95 6.81
C SER A 78 9.32 -9.87 8.14
N TYR A 79 10.02 -10.93 8.51
CA TYR A 79 10.78 -11.02 9.74
C TYR A 79 11.90 -9.97 9.75
N ALA A 80 12.68 -9.89 8.67
CA ALA A 80 13.75 -8.91 8.53
C ALA A 80 13.26 -7.46 8.68
N ILE A 81 12.12 -7.11 8.05
CA ILE A 81 11.50 -5.78 8.21
C ILE A 81 11.02 -5.56 9.64
N ALA A 82 10.38 -6.56 10.27
CA ALA A 82 9.89 -6.44 11.64
C ALA A 82 11.01 -6.24 12.66
N SER A 83 12.19 -6.83 12.42
CA SER A 83 13.39 -6.61 13.22
C SER A 83 14.03 -5.22 13.03
N HIS A 84 13.62 -4.46 12.00
CA HIS A 84 14.17 -3.14 11.67
C HIS A 84 13.06 -2.09 11.52
N PRO A 85 12.42 -1.66 12.62
CA PRO A 85 11.31 -0.70 12.57
C PRO A 85 11.71 0.64 11.95
N ASP A 86 12.99 1.03 12.06
CA ASP A 86 13.52 2.28 11.50
C ASP A 86 13.94 2.17 10.01
N GLY A 87 13.78 0.99 9.41
CA GLY A 87 14.13 0.69 8.03
C GLY A 87 15.30 -0.29 7.91
N LEU A 88 15.29 -1.08 6.84
CA LEU A 88 16.36 -2.04 6.57
C LEU A 88 17.70 -1.34 6.30
N PRO A 89 18.83 -1.88 6.79
CA PRO A 89 20.14 -1.31 6.51
C PRO A 89 20.46 -1.33 5.00
N GLU A 90 21.32 -0.41 4.55
CA GLU A 90 21.84 -0.44 3.17
C GLU A 90 22.79 -1.62 2.90
N ARG A 91 23.38 -2.17 3.97
CA ARG A 91 24.25 -3.37 3.91
C ARG A 91 23.45 -4.64 4.17
N VAL A 92 24.02 -5.76 3.73
CA VAL A 92 23.54 -7.12 3.98
C VAL A 92 23.28 -7.31 5.48
N HIS A 93 22.02 -7.60 5.83
CA HIS A 93 21.59 -7.83 7.20
C HIS A 93 21.20 -9.31 7.39
N GLU A 94 21.73 -9.92 8.44
CA GLU A 94 21.59 -11.35 8.77
C GLU A 94 20.86 -11.53 10.10
N PRO A 95 19.51 -11.42 10.11
CA PRO A 95 18.75 -11.64 11.32
C PRO A 95 18.84 -13.12 11.70
N ALA A 96 18.92 -13.41 13.01
CA ALA A 96 18.73 -14.76 13.51
C ALA A 96 17.24 -15.09 13.51
N ILE A 97 16.82 -15.95 12.58
CA ILE A 97 15.42 -16.31 12.35
C ILE A 97 15.11 -17.64 13.06
N PRO A 98 14.13 -17.69 13.98
CA PRO A 98 13.73 -18.93 14.64
C PRO A 98 13.19 -19.96 13.64
N VAL A 99 13.68 -21.20 13.71
CA VAL A 99 13.28 -22.31 12.83
C VAL A 99 11.77 -22.56 12.93
N ARG A 100 11.23 -22.59 14.15
CA ARG A 100 9.79 -22.83 14.40
C ARG A 100 8.88 -21.89 13.59
N GLY A 101 9.18 -20.59 13.56
CA GLY A 101 8.36 -19.62 12.84
C GLY A 101 8.37 -19.85 11.33
N ALA A 102 9.54 -20.17 10.78
CA ALA A 102 9.68 -20.53 9.36
C ALA A 102 8.93 -21.82 9.02
N LEU A 103 9.00 -22.85 9.87
CA LEU A 103 8.25 -24.10 9.67
C LEU A 103 6.73 -23.86 9.66
N VAL A 104 6.22 -23.07 10.60
CA VAL A 104 4.79 -22.73 10.67
C VAL A 104 4.34 -21.98 9.41
N ALA A 105 5.10 -20.99 8.96
CA ALA A 105 4.80 -20.24 7.73
C ALA A 105 4.78 -21.12 6.46
N MET A 106 5.49 -22.24 6.45
CA MET A 106 5.48 -23.20 5.33
C MET A 106 4.40 -24.31 5.47
N SER A 107 3.77 -24.43 6.65
CA SER A 107 2.89 -25.55 7.02
C SER A 107 1.40 -25.32 6.72
N GLY A 108 1.04 -24.28 5.97
CA GLY A 108 -0.35 -23.91 5.70
C GLY A 108 -1.20 -24.97 4.99
N ARG A 109 -0.60 -26.04 4.46
CA ARG A 109 -1.29 -27.12 3.72
C ARG A 109 -1.82 -28.25 4.61
N GLY A 110 -1.90 -28.05 5.92
CA GLY A 110 -2.36 -29.07 6.88
C GLY A 110 -1.36 -30.21 7.14
N ARG A 111 -0.18 -30.16 6.52
CA ARG A 111 0.95 -31.05 6.83
C ARG A 111 2.09 -30.22 7.42
N PRO A 112 2.57 -30.56 8.63
CA PRO A 112 3.72 -29.88 9.21
C PRO A 112 4.97 -30.11 8.36
N VAL A 113 5.72 -29.05 8.13
CA VAL A 113 7.01 -29.08 7.44
C VAL A 113 8.09 -29.50 8.42
N GLN A 114 8.99 -30.36 7.97
CA GLN A 114 10.12 -30.83 8.77
C GLN A 114 11.33 -29.89 8.61
N PRO A 115 12.21 -29.76 9.62
CA PRO A 115 13.43 -28.93 9.52
C PRO A 115 14.31 -29.26 8.30
N ARG A 116 14.34 -30.54 7.94
CA ARG A 116 15.03 -31.04 6.74
C ARG A 116 14.50 -30.38 5.45
N GLU A 117 13.18 -30.24 5.32
CA GLU A 117 12.53 -29.59 4.17
C GLU A 117 12.78 -28.08 4.17
N LEU A 118 12.82 -27.45 5.36
CA LEU A 118 13.20 -26.03 5.50
C LEU A 118 14.63 -25.78 5.02
N SER A 119 15.59 -26.61 5.41
CA SER A 119 16.99 -26.51 4.97
C SER A 119 17.09 -26.61 3.44
N ASP A 120 16.39 -27.57 2.82
CA ASP A 120 16.35 -27.67 1.35
C ASP A 120 15.72 -26.44 0.68
N SER A 121 14.70 -25.83 1.31
CA SER A 121 14.10 -24.57 0.85
C SER A 121 15.04 -23.38 0.98
N LEU A 122 15.80 -23.29 2.08
CA LEU A 122 16.77 -22.22 2.31
C LEU A 122 17.91 -22.29 1.30
N VAL A 123 18.45 -23.49 1.03
CA VAL A 123 19.45 -23.71 -0.02
C VAL A 123 18.91 -23.31 -1.38
N ARG A 124 17.66 -23.66 -1.72
CA ARG A 124 17.04 -23.25 -3.00
C ARG A 124 16.90 -21.73 -3.14
N LEU A 125 16.51 -21.06 -2.06
CA LEU A 125 16.22 -19.62 -2.07
C LEU A 125 17.48 -18.76 -1.97
N PHE A 126 18.41 -19.11 -1.08
CA PHE A 126 19.52 -18.26 -0.66
C PHE A 126 20.91 -18.85 -1.01
N GLY A 127 20.95 -20.04 -1.61
CA GLY A 127 22.19 -20.77 -1.88
C GLY A 127 22.81 -21.34 -0.60
N GLY A 128 24.08 -21.77 -0.70
CA GLY A 128 24.83 -22.36 0.40
C GLY A 128 24.68 -23.87 0.52
N GLU A 129 25.29 -24.43 1.56
CA GLU A 129 25.24 -25.86 1.84
C GLU A 129 24.04 -26.23 2.70
N ARG A 130 23.57 -27.46 2.53
CA ARG A 130 22.52 -28.01 3.38
C ARG A 130 23.02 -28.11 4.81
N GLN A 131 22.22 -27.61 5.75
CA GLN A 131 22.52 -27.64 7.17
C GLN A 131 21.47 -28.46 7.94
N GLU A 132 21.91 -29.15 8.99
CA GLU A 132 20.99 -29.78 9.94
C GLU A 132 20.41 -28.73 10.88
N LEU A 133 19.08 -28.62 10.90
CA LEU A 133 18.35 -27.65 11.72
C LEU A 133 17.44 -28.40 12.69
N GLY A 134 17.46 -28.03 13.97
CA GLY A 134 16.50 -28.44 14.97
C GLY A 134 15.32 -27.46 15.08
N ILE A 135 14.17 -27.93 15.58
CA ILE A 135 12.96 -27.09 15.74
C ILE A 135 13.19 -25.91 16.70
N GLY A 136 14.05 -26.09 17.71
CA GLY A 136 14.41 -25.08 18.70
C GLY A 136 15.52 -24.12 18.26
N ASP A 137 16.08 -24.31 17.07
CA ASP A 137 17.24 -23.56 16.60
C ASP A 137 16.83 -22.25 15.93
N ALA A 138 17.83 -21.47 15.54
CA ALA A 138 17.71 -20.35 14.64
C ALA A 138 18.69 -20.49 13.47
N PHE A 139 18.41 -19.81 12.37
CA PHE A 139 19.32 -19.69 11.24
C PHE A 139 19.48 -18.24 10.83
N ARG A 140 20.60 -17.91 10.17
CA ARG A 140 20.83 -16.58 9.60
C ARG A 140 20.61 -16.62 8.09
N ALA A 141 19.82 -15.68 7.58
CA ALA A 141 19.58 -15.53 6.16
C ALA A 141 19.63 -14.06 5.75
N SER A 142 20.52 -13.76 4.82
CA SER A 142 20.69 -12.45 4.22
C SER A 142 19.66 -12.22 3.13
N LEU A 143 19.01 -11.05 3.18
CA LEU A 143 18.24 -10.59 2.02
C LEU A 143 19.21 -10.24 0.88
N PRO A 144 18.98 -10.72 -0.35
CA PRO A 144 19.81 -10.34 -1.49
C PRO A 144 19.85 -8.82 -1.67
N GLU A 145 20.98 -8.28 -2.14
CA GLU A 145 21.22 -6.83 -2.27
C GLU A 145 20.15 -6.09 -3.10
N TRP A 146 19.46 -6.80 -3.98
CA TRP A 146 18.40 -6.24 -4.80
C TRP A 146 17.08 -6.04 -4.05
N VAL A 147 16.89 -6.67 -2.89
CA VAL A 147 15.65 -6.61 -2.11
C VAL A 147 15.51 -5.28 -1.35
N PRO A 148 16.48 -4.83 -0.52
CA PRO A 148 16.32 -3.59 0.25
C PRO A 148 15.95 -2.36 -0.59
N PRO A 149 16.54 -2.11 -1.78
CA PRO A 149 16.15 -0.99 -2.65
C PRO A 149 14.69 -1.06 -3.11
N LEU A 150 14.15 -2.26 -3.33
CA LEU A 150 12.77 -2.45 -3.77
C LEU A 150 11.75 -2.31 -2.63
N LEU A 151 12.20 -2.48 -1.38
CA LEU A 151 11.37 -2.34 -0.18
C LEU A 151 11.20 -0.88 0.28
N ARG A 152 11.79 0.08 -0.45
CA ARG A 152 11.66 1.52 -0.17
C ARG A 152 10.21 2.00 -0.23
N PRO A 153 9.87 3.10 0.48
CA PRO A 153 8.50 3.58 0.56
C PRO A 153 7.87 3.94 -0.80
N GLY A 154 6.64 3.47 -1.04
CA GLY A 154 5.91 3.72 -2.28
C GLY A 154 4.42 3.41 -2.19
N LEU A 155 3.81 2.94 -3.28
CA LEU A 155 2.48 2.33 -3.24
C LEU A 155 2.62 0.90 -2.73
N TYR A 156 1.68 0.46 -1.89
CA TYR A 156 1.74 -0.84 -1.23
C TYR A 156 0.52 -1.71 -1.55
N GLY A 157 0.78 -2.96 -1.86
CA GLY A 157 -0.18 -4.06 -1.80
C GLY A 157 -0.01 -4.83 -0.48
N TYR A 158 -1.07 -5.43 0.01
CA TYR A 158 -1.04 -6.26 1.21
C TYR A 158 -1.10 -7.73 0.78
N LEU A 159 -0.05 -8.50 1.08
CA LEU A 159 -0.03 -9.95 0.88
C LEU A 159 -0.49 -10.65 2.15
N ASP A 160 -1.39 -11.62 2.03
CA ASP A 160 -1.74 -12.51 3.12
C ASP A 160 -0.75 -13.69 3.17
N LEU A 161 0.01 -13.80 4.27
CA LEU A 161 0.99 -14.86 4.41
C LEU A 161 0.34 -16.23 4.61
N ALA A 162 -0.84 -16.31 5.23
CA ALA A 162 -1.56 -17.56 5.38
C ALA A 162 -2.09 -18.07 4.03
N VAL A 163 -2.50 -17.16 3.15
CA VAL A 163 -2.81 -17.51 1.75
C VAL A 163 -1.59 -18.13 1.08
N LEU A 164 -0.43 -17.46 1.11
CA LEU A 164 0.79 -17.97 0.48
C LEU A 164 1.19 -19.36 1.00
N ALA A 165 1.06 -19.59 2.31
CA ALA A 165 1.32 -20.88 2.93
C ALA A 165 0.39 -22.01 2.45
N ARG A 166 -0.83 -21.67 1.99
CA ARG A 166 -1.85 -22.61 1.52
C ARG A 166 -1.78 -22.91 0.02
N LEU A 167 -1.31 -21.97 -0.80
CA LEU A 167 -1.21 -22.16 -2.25
C LEU A 167 -0.34 -23.38 -2.59
N ARG A 168 -0.77 -24.18 -3.58
CA ARG A 168 -0.13 -25.46 -3.91
C ARG A 168 0.93 -25.31 -4.99
N THR A 169 0.68 -24.44 -5.96
CA THR A 169 1.49 -24.24 -7.16
C THR A 169 2.38 -23.00 -7.04
N LYS A 170 3.63 -23.09 -7.57
CA LYS A 170 4.53 -21.93 -7.71
C LYS A 170 3.83 -20.80 -8.47
N GLY A 171 3.16 -21.15 -9.58
CA GLY A 171 2.40 -20.22 -10.41
C GLY A 171 1.30 -19.50 -9.64
N GLY A 172 0.53 -20.19 -8.77
CA GLY A 172 -0.50 -19.57 -7.94
C GLY A 172 0.07 -18.50 -6.99
N ALA A 173 1.18 -18.80 -6.31
CA ALA A 173 1.83 -17.86 -5.39
C ALA A 173 2.39 -16.62 -6.11
N LEU A 174 3.05 -16.82 -7.26
CA LEU A 174 3.61 -15.73 -8.06
C LEU A 174 2.53 -14.89 -8.75
N LEU A 175 1.47 -15.52 -9.27
CA LEU A 175 0.33 -14.82 -9.87
C LEU A 175 -0.42 -14.01 -8.82
N TYR A 176 -0.71 -14.58 -7.64
CA TYR A 176 -1.33 -13.85 -6.53
C TYR A 176 -0.52 -12.60 -6.17
N ARG A 177 0.80 -12.74 -6.01
CA ARG A 177 1.70 -11.61 -5.75
C ARG A 177 1.63 -10.56 -6.85
N HIS A 178 1.68 -10.97 -8.12
CA HIS A 178 1.64 -10.07 -9.27
C HIS A 178 0.31 -9.30 -9.32
N LEU A 179 -0.82 -9.97 -9.15
CA LEU A 179 -2.15 -9.35 -9.14
C LEU A 179 -2.28 -8.33 -7.99
N VAL A 180 -1.82 -8.67 -6.79
CA VAL A 180 -1.78 -7.71 -5.66
C VAL A 180 -0.92 -6.49 -6.01
N GLY A 181 0.21 -6.69 -6.68
CA GLY A 181 1.07 -5.60 -7.17
C GLY A 181 0.36 -4.69 -8.19
N ARG A 182 -0.34 -5.27 -9.17
CA ARG A 182 -1.09 -4.52 -10.19
C ARG A 182 -2.26 -3.74 -9.58
N LEU A 183 -3.06 -4.39 -8.72
CA LEU A 183 -4.15 -3.72 -7.99
C LEU A 183 -3.64 -2.55 -7.13
N ALA A 184 -2.47 -2.71 -6.50
CA ALA A 184 -1.85 -1.66 -5.70
C ALA A 184 -1.32 -0.50 -6.56
N SER A 185 -0.70 -0.81 -7.69
CA SER A 185 -0.23 0.16 -8.69
C SER A 185 -1.37 1.04 -9.21
N ASP A 186 -2.46 0.40 -9.59
CA ASP A 186 -3.65 1.05 -10.14
C ASP A 186 -4.52 1.68 -9.04
N ARG A 187 -4.12 1.52 -7.77
CA ARG A 187 -4.83 2.02 -6.58
C ARG A 187 -6.27 1.54 -6.49
N VAL A 188 -6.56 0.34 -6.98
CA VAL A 188 -7.90 -0.26 -6.93
C VAL A 188 -8.33 -0.39 -5.46
N ARG A 189 -9.56 0.01 -5.18
CA ARG A 189 -10.17 -0.05 -3.84
C ARG A 189 -11.54 -0.70 -3.95
N TYR A 190 -11.93 -1.35 -2.87
CA TYR A 190 -13.25 -1.95 -2.79
C TYR A 190 -14.32 -0.86 -2.90
N LEU A 191 -15.25 -1.08 -3.81
CA LEU A 191 -16.47 -0.31 -4.00
C LEU A 191 -17.59 -1.35 -4.21
N PRO A 192 -18.71 -1.26 -3.46
CA PRO A 192 -19.87 -2.11 -3.69
C PRO A 192 -20.33 -2.03 -5.14
N ASP A 193 -20.71 -3.18 -5.72
CA ASP A 193 -21.23 -3.30 -7.09
C ASP A 193 -20.31 -2.78 -8.20
N ALA A 194 -19.03 -2.53 -7.90
CA ALA A 194 -18.09 -2.08 -8.90
C ALA A 194 -17.78 -3.20 -9.91
N PRO A 195 -17.65 -2.87 -11.21
CA PRO A 195 -17.26 -3.85 -12.20
C PRO A 195 -15.85 -4.40 -11.89
N PRO A 196 -15.55 -5.64 -12.33
CA PRO A 196 -14.22 -6.22 -12.16
C PRO A 196 -13.14 -5.31 -12.75
N HIS A 197 -12.02 -5.14 -12.03
CA HIS A 197 -10.86 -4.46 -12.57
C HIS A 197 -10.11 -5.40 -13.52
N VAL A 198 -9.90 -4.97 -14.76
CA VAL A 198 -9.27 -5.81 -15.78
C VAL A 198 -7.76 -5.57 -15.80
N VAL A 199 -6.99 -6.64 -15.58
CA VAL A 199 -5.53 -6.65 -15.70
C VAL A 199 -5.14 -7.49 -16.91
N THR A 200 -4.65 -6.86 -17.98
CA THR A 200 -4.22 -7.57 -19.19
C THR A 200 -2.73 -7.89 -19.12
N ILE A 201 -2.36 -9.16 -19.28
CA ILE A 201 -0.98 -9.64 -19.26
C ILE A 201 -0.66 -10.37 -20.57
N PRO A 202 0.38 -9.96 -21.33
CA PRO A 202 0.84 -10.68 -22.51
C PRO A 202 1.17 -12.14 -22.21
N VAL A 203 0.93 -13.05 -23.16
CA VAL A 203 1.17 -14.50 -22.97
C VAL A 203 2.62 -14.81 -22.59
N ALA A 204 3.58 -14.10 -23.19
CA ALA A 204 5.00 -14.25 -22.86
C ALA A 204 5.29 -13.84 -21.41
N GLU A 205 4.82 -12.66 -20.98
CA GLU A 205 4.98 -12.19 -19.60
C GLU A 205 4.27 -13.14 -18.61
N LEU A 206 3.07 -13.62 -18.94
CA LEU A 206 2.33 -14.55 -18.10
C LEU A 206 3.05 -15.89 -17.93
N GLY A 207 3.65 -16.41 -19.00
CA GLY A 207 4.48 -17.61 -18.94
C GLY A 207 5.68 -17.44 -18.02
N GLU A 208 6.35 -16.29 -18.07
CA GLU A 208 7.43 -15.97 -17.13
C GLU A 208 6.92 -15.89 -15.67
N ILE A 209 5.82 -15.16 -15.43
CA ILE A 209 5.22 -15.01 -14.09
C ILE A 209 4.89 -16.38 -13.49
N LEU A 210 4.29 -17.27 -14.28
CA LEU A 210 3.90 -18.60 -13.83
C LEU A 210 5.09 -19.59 -13.75
N GLY A 211 6.28 -19.18 -14.22
CA GLY A 211 7.48 -20.00 -14.22
C GLY A 211 7.47 -21.10 -15.27
N MET A 212 6.76 -20.90 -16.39
CA MET A 212 6.78 -21.82 -17.53
C MET A 212 8.12 -21.67 -18.29
N PRO A 213 8.84 -22.78 -18.57
CA PRO A 213 10.05 -22.71 -19.38
C PRO A 213 9.72 -22.37 -20.84
N ALA A 214 10.64 -21.66 -21.51
CA ALA A 214 10.52 -21.37 -22.93
C ALA A 214 10.62 -22.66 -23.79
N PRO A 215 9.95 -22.73 -24.96
CA PRO A 215 9.10 -21.71 -25.56
C PRO A 215 7.70 -21.63 -24.91
N ILE A 216 7.24 -20.41 -24.64
CA ILE A 216 5.94 -20.16 -24.01
C ILE A 216 4.84 -20.26 -25.06
N ARG A 217 3.93 -21.22 -24.89
CA ARG A 217 2.76 -21.45 -25.76
C ARG A 217 1.47 -21.47 -24.93
N MET A 218 0.41 -20.84 -25.44
CA MET A 218 -0.82 -20.64 -24.66
C MET A 218 -1.51 -21.95 -24.24
N GLY A 219 -1.57 -22.97 -25.11
CA GLY A 219 -2.22 -24.25 -24.78
C GLY A 219 -1.62 -24.93 -23.54
N PRO A 220 -0.30 -25.23 -23.53
CA PRO A 220 0.38 -25.76 -22.34
C PRO A 220 0.35 -24.81 -21.15
N LEU A 221 0.52 -23.50 -21.37
CA LEU A 221 0.44 -22.47 -20.32
C LEU A 221 -0.90 -22.54 -19.59
N ARG A 222 -2.00 -22.63 -20.35
CA ARG A 222 -3.36 -22.69 -19.83
C ARG A 222 -3.57 -23.90 -18.94
N ILE A 223 -3.29 -25.09 -19.48
CA ILE A 223 -3.66 -26.36 -18.84
C ILE A 223 -2.76 -26.65 -17.65
N ARG A 224 -1.44 -26.44 -17.80
CA ARG A 224 -0.46 -26.90 -16.81
C ARG A 224 -0.13 -25.86 -15.74
N TYR A 225 -0.32 -24.58 -16.02
CA TYR A 225 0.12 -23.50 -15.12
C TYR A 225 -1.02 -22.58 -14.71
N LEU A 226 -1.73 -21.98 -15.67
CA LEU A 226 -2.74 -20.96 -15.40
C LEU A 226 -3.97 -21.52 -14.69
N LYS A 227 -4.57 -22.61 -15.20
CA LYS A 227 -5.76 -23.22 -14.59
C LYS A 227 -5.49 -23.68 -13.15
N PRO A 228 -4.39 -24.42 -12.86
CA PRO A 228 -4.02 -24.75 -11.48
C PRO A 228 -3.80 -23.52 -10.58
N ALA A 229 -3.13 -22.47 -11.10
CA ALA A 229 -2.88 -21.24 -10.36
C ALA A 229 -4.19 -20.51 -10.00
N LEU A 230 -5.15 -20.43 -10.93
CA LEU A 230 -6.46 -19.83 -10.71
C LEU A 230 -7.30 -20.63 -9.72
N THR A 231 -7.26 -21.96 -9.79
CA THR A 231 -7.92 -22.83 -8.81
C THR A 231 -7.36 -22.62 -7.40
N ASP A 232 -6.03 -22.55 -7.26
CA ASP A 232 -5.39 -22.26 -5.98
C ASP A 232 -5.81 -20.89 -5.41
N ILE A 233 -5.82 -19.85 -6.26
CA ILE A 233 -6.27 -18.50 -5.89
C ILE A 233 -7.73 -18.52 -5.44
N ALA A 234 -8.63 -19.13 -6.21
CA ALA A 234 -10.05 -19.19 -5.90
C ALA A 234 -10.34 -19.90 -4.56
N ASN A 235 -9.57 -20.93 -4.23
CA ASN A 235 -9.76 -21.72 -3.02
C ASN A 235 -9.23 -21.06 -1.74
N HIS A 236 -8.29 -20.12 -1.84
CA HIS A 236 -7.54 -19.63 -0.69
C HIS A 236 -7.55 -18.11 -0.53
N VAL A 237 -7.65 -17.33 -1.61
CA VAL A 237 -7.66 -15.87 -1.53
C VAL A 237 -9.04 -15.37 -1.12
N THR A 238 -9.13 -14.71 0.03
CA THR A 238 -10.38 -14.11 0.53
C THR A 238 -10.55 -12.64 0.12
N ALA A 239 -9.46 -11.97 -0.25
CA ALA A 239 -9.46 -10.54 -0.53
C ALA A 239 -10.10 -10.16 -1.89
N PHE A 240 -10.10 -11.07 -2.86
CA PHE A 240 -10.66 -10.83 -4.21
C PHE A 240 -10.94 -12.15 -4.93
N THR A 241 -11.77 -12.07 -5.96
CA THR A 241 -12.00 -13.15 -6.94
C THR A 241 -11.34 -12.79 -8.28
N VAL A 242 -11.01 -13.81 -9.07
CA VAL A 242 -10.35 -13.63 -10.37
C VAL A 242 -11.01 -14.52 -11.41
N GLY A 243 -11.48 -13.90 -12.49
CA GLY A 243 -11.74 -14.57 -13.77
C GLY A 243 -10.58 -14.33 -14.73
N ALA A 244 -10.38 -15.22 -15.70
CA ALA A 244 -9.37 -15.06 -16.74
C ALA A 244 -9.96 -15.37 -18.11
N GLU A 245 -9.76 -14.46 -19.06
CA GLU A 245 -10.23 -14.58 -20.44
C GLU A 245 -9.05 -14.41 -21.40
N GLU A 246 -9.00 -15.25 -22.44
CA GLU A 246 -7.96 -15.19 -23.46
C GLU A 246 -8.28 -14.07 -24.47
N ALA A 247 -7.37 -13.11 -24.60
CA ALA A 247 -7.46 -12.06 -25.60
C ALA A 247 -6.78 -12.51 -26.90
N LYS A 248 -7.58 -12.58 -27.97
CA LYS A 248 -7.15 -12.96 -29.32
C LYS A 248 -6.82 -11.71 -30.14
N SER A 249 -5.79 -11.79 -30.99
CA SER A 249 -5.55 -10.79 -32.03
C SER A 249 -6.60 -10.88 -33.14
N GLU A 250 -6.61 -9.89 -34.02
CA GLU A 250 -7.41 -9.89 -35.25
C GLU A 250 -7.18 -11.12 -36.13
N ARG A 251 -5.99 -11.74 -36.03
CA ARG A 251 -5.63 -12.99 -36.73
C ARG A 251 -5.97 -14.26 -35.92
N GLY A 252 -6.68 -14.13 -34.80
CA GLY A 252 -7.12 -15.24 -33.96
C GLY A 252 -6.04 -15.85 -33.03
N HIS A 253 -4.83 -15.28 -32.98
CA HIS A 253 -3.77 -15.76 -32.09
C HIS A 253 -3.95 -15.22 -30.67
N ASN A 254 -3.73 -16.06 -29.65
CA ASN A 254 -3.76 -15.61 -28.27
C ASN A 254 -2.54 -14.73 -27.96
N VAL A 255 -2.76 -13.43 -27.75
CA VAL A 255 -1.68 -12.45 -27.50
C VAL A 255 -1.56 -12.12 -26.01
N ALA A 256 -2.67 -12.13 -25.29
CA ALA A 256 -2.72 -11.81 -23.87
C ALA A 256 -3.81 -12.58 -23.13
N VAL A 257 -3.80 -12.50 -21.81
CA VAL A 257 -4.87 -12.95 -20.93
C VAL A 257 -5.34 -11.75 -20.12
N ALA A 258 -6.64 -11.47 -20.16
CA ALA A 258 -7.32 -10.46 -19.37
C ALA A 258 -7.82 -11.10 -18.07
N PHE A 259 -7.31 -10.62 -16.93
CA PHE A 259 -7.75 -11.04 -15.60
C PHE A 259 -8.80 -10.07 -15.09
N ALA A 260 -10.04 -10.52 -14.96
CA ALA A 260 -11.12 -9.76 -14.35
C ALA A 260 -11.08 -9.96 -12.82
N VAL A 261 -10.66 -8.94 -12.07
CA VAL A 261 -10.44 -9.03 -10.63
C VAL A 261 -11.49 -8.23 -9.86
N SER A 262 -12.33 -8.91 -9.08
CA SER A 262 -13.34 -8.27 -8.23
C SER A 262 -12.89 -8.30 -6.77
N LEU A 263 -12.73 -7.13 -6.17
CA LEU A 263 -12.38 -7.03 -4.75
C LEU A 263 -13.56 -7.46 -3.88
N ARG A 264 -13.27 -8.26 -2.85
CA ARG A 264 -14.27 -8.62 -1.85
C ARG A 264 -14.32 -7.57 -0.75
N PRO A 265 -15.44 -7.49 0.00
CA PRO A 265 -15.52 -6.63 1.16
C PRO A 265 -14.36 -6.93 2.14
N PRO A 266 -13.71 -5.90 2.68
CA PRO A 266 -12.56 -6.07 3.57
C PRO A 266 -12.95 -6.77 4.88
N GLU A 267 -12.06 -7.64 5.36
CA GLU A 267 -12.23 -8.33 6.63
C GLU A 267 -11.99 -7.39 7.84
N MET A 268 -12.68 -7.65 8.97
CA MET A 268 -12.57 -6.83 10.18
C MET A 268 -11.13 -6.66 10.69
N ARG A 269 -10.31 -7.71 10.55
CA ARG A 269 -8.90 -7.70 10.97
C ARG A 269 -8.03 -6.81 10.08
N THR A 270 -8.36 -6.70 8.79
CA THR A 270 -7.58 -5.93 7.82
C THR A 270 -8.09 -4.49 7.64
N ALA A 271 -9.31 -4.20 8.10
CA ALA A 271 -9.89 -2.87 8.10
C ALA A 271 -9.09 -1.90 8.97
N ARG A 272 -8.71 -0.77 8.37
CA ARG A 272 -8.04 0.33 9.08
C ARG A 272 -9.04 1.00 10.01
N ALA A 273 -8.60 1.40 11.21
CA ALA A 273 -9.37 2.32 12.03
C ALA A 273 -9.00 3.76 11.63
N ARG A 274 -10.00 4.60 11.32
CA ARG A 274 -9.82 6.05 11.25
C ARG A 274 -9.95 6.66 12.64
N LEU A 275 -9.36 7.84 12.84
CA LEU A 275 -9.70 8.66 13.99
C LEU A 275 -11.06 9.30 13.69
N LEU A 276 -12.12 8.78 14.30
CA LEU A 276 -13.39 9.50 14.42
C LEU A 276 -13.41 10.21 15.76
N ASP A 277 -14.00 11.40 15.80
CA ASP A 277 -14.13 12.14 17.04
C ASP A 277 -15.04 11.40 18.03
N LYS A 278 -14.75 11.53 19.33
CA LYS A 278 -15.47 10.87 20.42
C LYS A 278 -16.96 11.23 20.39
N GLU A 279 -17.29 12.47 20.03
CA GLU A 279 -18.67 12.94 19.91
C GLU A 279 -19.46 12.18 18.84
N SER A 280 -18.82 11.82 17.73
CA SER A 280 -19.44 11.05 16.63
C SER A 280 -19.83 9.62 17.05
N MET A 281 -19.27 9.12 18.16
CA MET A 281 -19.55 7.78 18.71
C MET A 281 -20.30 7.83 20.05
N SER A 282 -20.69 9.02 20.51
CA SER A 282 -21.38 9.23 21.79
C SER A 282 -22.68 8.43 21.92
N PHE A 283 -23.36 8.19 20.79
CA PHE A 283 -24.60 7.41 20.76
C PHE A 283 -24.45 5.96 21.23
N LEU A 284 -23.27 5.34 21.08
CA LEU A 284 -23.05 3.99 21.60
C LEU A 284 -23.04 3.97 23.12
N GLN A 285 -22.54 5.05 23.73
CA GLN A 285 -22.56 5.21 25.18
C GLN A 285 -23.97 5.55 25.67
N ALA A 286 -24.72 6.33 24.89
CA ALA A 286 -26.11 6.68 25.20
C ALA A 286 -27.09 5.49 25.06
N HIS A 287 -26.80 4.53 24.17
CA HIS A 287 -27.70 3.42 23.84
C HIS A 287 -27.02 2.03 23.97
N PRO A 288 -26.61 1.62 25.19
CA PRO A 288 -25.98 0.30 25.42
C PRO A 288 -26.99 -0.85 25.23
N ASP A 289 -26.53 -2.00 24.74
CA ASP A 289 -27.31 -3.25 24.69
C ASP A 289 -26.83 -4.20 25.81
N ALA A 290 -27.46 -5.36 25.96
CA ALA A 290 -26.99 -6.42 26.83
C ALA A 290 -25.54 -6.83 26.44
N PRO A 291 -24.69 -7.23 27.40
CA PRO A 291 -23.26 -7.46 27.15
C PRO A 291 -22.95 -8.43 26.00
N ALA A 292 -23.78 -9.45 25.80
CA ALA A 292 -23.62 -10.44 24.74
C ALA A 292 -23.81 -9.86 23.32
N TYR A 293 -24.53 -8.74 23.17
CA TYR A 293 -24.88 -8.12 21.88
C TYR A 293 -24.26 -6.73 21.71
N GLN A 294 -23.51 -6.26 22.70
CA GLN A 294 -22.97 -4.92 22.72
C GLN A 294 -21.78 -4.78 21.75
N LEU A 295 -21.89 -3.83 20.83
CA LEU A 295 -20.84 -3.50 19.87
C LEU A 295 -19.82 -2.53 20.45
N LYS A 296 -18.54 -2.73 20.13
CA LYS A 296 -17.47 -1.78 20.47
C LYS A 296 -17.41 -0.62 19.49
N ALA A 297 -17.09 0.57 19.99
CA ALA A 297 -16.88 1.75 19.14
C ALA A 297 -15.78 1.53 18.09
N SER A 298 -14.72 0.80 18.45
CA SER A 298 -13.63 0.44 17.53
C SER A 298 -14.11 -0.36 16.31
N THR A 299 -15.13 -1.20 16.47
CA THR A 299 -15.70 -2.02 15.38
C THR A 299 -16.39 -1.13 14.34
N LEU A 300 -17.20 -0.18 14.80
CA LEU A 300 -17.90 0.76 13.93
C LEU A 300 -16.94 1.77 13.27
N ILE A 301 -15.91 2.22 13.99
CA ILE A 301 -14.84 3.05 13.42
C ILE A 301 -14.11 2.33 12.27
N LYS A 302 -13.76 1.05 12.48
CA LYS A 302 -13.18 0.21 11.43
C LYS A 302 -14.14 0.04 10.27
N LEU A 303 -15.43 -0.18 10.56
CA LEU A 303 -16.45 -0.37 9.54
C LEU A 303 -16.55 0.87 8.65
N GLY A 304 -16.66 2.06 9.23
CA GLY A 304 -16.77 3.30 8.45
C GLY A 304 -15.58 3.57 7.55
N SER A 305 -14.41 3.06 7.92
CA SER A 305 -13.20 3.15 7.11
C SER A 305 -13.13 2.11 5.99
N ALA A 306 -13.89 1.02 6.13
CA ALA A 306 -13.84 -0.17 5.30
C ALA A 306 -14.89 -0.14 4.18
N ILE A 307 -16.04 0.49 4.42
CA ILE A 307 -17.10 0.70 3.43
C ILE A 307 -17.07 2.14 2.91
N PRO A 308 -17.29 2.37 1.60
CA PRO A 308 -17.45 3.71 1.07
C PRO A 308 -18.80 4.32 1.50
N SER A 309 -18.86 5.64 1.60
CA SER A 309 -20.09 6.37 1.81
C SER A 309 -21.02 6.21 0.61
N ARG A 310 -22.32 6.09 0.86
CA ARG A 310 -23.36 6.11 -0.17
C ARG A 310 -23.95 7.50 -0.35
N ARG A 311 -23.77 8.38 0.64
CA ARG A 311 -24.29 9.75 0.63
C ARG A 311 -23.36 10.74 -0.04
N VAL A 312 -22.07 10.43 -0.10
CA VAL A 312 -21.07 11.25 -0.79
C VAL A 312 -20.82 10.69 -2.18
N THR A 313 -20.75 11.58 -3.17
CA THR A 313 -20.45 11.22 -4.56
C THR A 313 -19.16 10.42 -4.64
N GLN A 314 -19.27 9.16 -5.04
CA GLN A 314 -18.12 8.28 -5.15
C GLN A 314 -17.32 8.62 -6.41
N PRO A 315 -15.99 8.48 -6.35
CA PRO A 315 -15.15 8.62 -7.53
C PRO A 315 -15.55 7.56 -8.57
N LYS A 316 -15.58 7.95 -9.85
CA LYS A 316 -15.87 7.01 -10.94
C LYS A 316 -14.92 5.80 -10.90
N PRO A 317 -15.39 4.59 -11.25
CA PRO A 317 -14.51 3.43 -11.42
C PRO A 317 -13.29 3.78 -12.29
N GLY A 318 -12.09 3.40 -11.86
CA GLY A 318 -10.82 3.77 -12.50
C GLY A 318 -10.24 5.15 -12.12
N SER A 319 -10.97 5.96 -11.34
CA SER A 319 -10.45 7.22 -10.82
C SER A 319 -9.38 6.99 -9.74
N ARG A 320 -8.34 7.83 -9.75
CA ARG A 320 -7.28 7.83 -8.72
C ARG A 320 -7.72 8.45 -7.38
N ARG A 321 -8.92 9.05 -7.32
CA ARG A 321 -9.47 9.64 -6.09
C ARG A 321 -9.88 8.54 -5.12
N ARG A 322 -9.65 8.77 -3.83
CA ARG A 322 -10.01 7.80 -2.78
C ARG A 322 -11.53 7.79 -2.57
N PRO A 323 -12.17 6.62 -2.41
CA PRO A 323 -13.54 6.55 -1.95
C PRO A 323 -13.68 7.26 -0.59
N GLU A 324 -14.73 8.06 -0.47
CA GLU A 324 -15.05 8.71 0.80
C GLU A 324 -15.56 7.66 1.79
N ALA A 325 -15.09 7.72 3.03
CA ALA A 325 -15.54 6.76 4.06
C ALA A 325 -16.98 7.00 4.44
N ALA A 326 -17.65 5.95 4.90
CA ALA A 326 -18.99 6.08 5.44
C ALA A 326 -19.04 7.06 6.62
N LEU A 327 -20.08 7.90 6.60
CA LEU A 327 -20.33 8.93 7.58
C LEU A 327 -20.87 8.32 8.88
N ALA A 328 -20.80 9.07 9.99
CA ALA A 328 -21.38 8.64 11.26
C ALA A 328 -22.87 8.27 11.12
N SER A 329 -23.65 9.04 10.36
CA SER A 329 -25.06 8.77 10.08
C SER A 329 -25.30 7.42 9.38
N GLU A 330 -24.36 6.96 8.56
CA GLU A 330 -24.43 5.65 7.89
C GLU A 330 -24.06 4.53 8.85
N LEU A 331 -23.11 4.75 9.77
CA LEU A 331 -22.81 3.81 10.86
C LEU A 331 -24.02 3.61 11.78
N HIS A 332 -24.76 4.69 12.05
CA HIS A 332 -26.03 4.61 12.78
C HIS A 332 -27.07 3.76 12.03
N ALA A 333 -27.18 3.91 10.70
CA ALA A 333 -28.08 3.11 9.89
C ALA A 333 -27.71 1.62 9.96
N TRP A 334 -26.43 1.27 9.88
CA TRP A 334 -25.96 -0.11 10.04
C TRP A 334 -26.26 -0.68 11.42
N ARG A 335 -26.10 0.10 12.50
CA ARG A 335 -26.52 -0.33 13.84
C ARG A 335 -28.02 -0.60 13.91
N ARG A 336 -28.85 0.21 13.25
CA ARG A 336 -30.30 0.02 13.22
C ARG A 336 -30.68 -1.27 12.48
N LEU A 337 -30.04 -1.56 11.35
CA LEU A 337 -30.21 -2.83 10.63
C LEU A 337 -29.80 -4.03 11.49
N TRP A 338 -28.69 -3.92 12.22
CA TRP A 338 -28.27 -4.94 13.18
C TRP A 338 -29.32 -5.21 14.26
N LEU A 339 -29.90 -4.16 14.84
CA LEU A 339 -30.96 -4.32 15.84
C LEU A 339 -32.20 -5.00 15.26
N ALA A 340 -32.58 -4.67 14.03
CA ALA A 340 -33.69 -5.34 13.35
C ALA A 340 -33.40 -6.82 13.10
N ALA A 341 -32.18 -7.16 12.67
CA ALA A 341 -31.77 -8.56 12.50
C ALA A 341 -31.74 -9.34 13.82
N LEU A 342 -31.36 -8.71 14.93
CA LEU A 342 -31.46 -9.31 16.26
C LEU A 342 -32.91 -9.51 16.69
N ASP A 343 -33.78 -8.51 16.48
CA ASP A 343 -35.20 -8.61 16.82
C ASP A 343 -35.89 -9.73 16.02
N GLU A 344 -35.61 -9.82 14.71
CA GLU A 344 -36.00 -10.94 13.85
C GLU A 344 -35.51 -12.29 14.42
N ALA A 345 -34.25 -12.37 14.87
CA ALA A 345 -33.70 -13.60 15.41
C ALA A 345 -34.33 -14.04 16.74
N PHE A 346 -34.71 -13.09 17.60
CA PHE A 346 -35.37 -13.40 18.88
C PHE A 346 -36.85 -13.73 18.73
N THR A 347 -37.54 -13.04 17.83
CA THR A 347 -38.98 -13.22 17.62
C THR A 347 -39.28 -14.38 16.68
N GLY A 348 -38.31 -14.77 15.84
CA GLY A 348 -38.50 -15.75 14.76
C GLY A 348 -39.35 -15.24 13.61
N VAL A 349 -39.70 -13.94 13.59
CA VAL A 349 -40.56 -13.32 12.58
C VAL A 349 -39.69 -12.82 11.43
N ALA A 350 -39.70 -13.54 10.31
CA ALA A 350 -38.95 -13.18 9.12
C ALA A 350 -39.37 -11.80 8.56
N LEU A 351 -38.41 -10.89 8.41
CA LEU A 351 -38.63 -9.56 7.81
C LEU A 351 -38.51 -9.59 6.28
N THR A 352 -37.71 -10.53 5.76
CA THR A 352 -37.41 -10.76 4.34
C THR A 352 -37.10 -12.24 4.08
N PRO A 353 -37.15 -12.71 2.81
CA PRO A 353 -36.79 -14.09 2.46
C PRO A 353 -35.35 -14.48 2.86
N GLY A 354 -34.43 -13.51 2.96
CA GLY A 354 -33.07 -13.75 3.42
C GLY A 354 -32.98 -14.27 4.86
N TYR A 355 -34.04 -14.20 5.67
CA TYR A 355 -34.10 -14.87 6.97
C TYR A 355 -33.78 -16.37 6.87
N GLU A 356 -34.30 -17.05 5.85
CA GLU A 356 -34.17 -18.50 5.67
C GLU A 356 -32.86 -18.91 4.99
N THR A 357 -32.26 -18.04 4.19
CA THR A 357 -31.09 -18.38 3.36
C THR A 357 -29.79 -17.76 3.84
N ALA A 358 -29.81 -16.56 4.44
CA ALA A 358 -28.59 -15.83 4.78
C ALA A 358 -27.90 -16.36 6.06
N THR A 359 -26.56 -16.41 6.02
CA THR A 359 -25.72 -16.97 7.09
C THR A 359 -25.78 -16.18 8.39
N TYR A 360 -26.06 -14.89 8.35
CA TYR A 360 -26.05 -13.98 9.51
C TYR A 360 -27.44 -13.39 9.81
N ARG A 361 -28.48 -14.22 9.70
CA ARG A 361 -29.88 -13.89 10.00
C ARG A 361 -30.52 -14.99 10.86
N GLY A 362 -31.60 -14.65 11.57
CA GLY A 362 -32.32 -15.60 12.41
C GLY A 362 -31.46 -16.30 13.46
N GLN A 363 -31.74 -17.58 13.72
CA GLN A 363 -30.98 -18.38 14.70
C GLN A 363 -29.47 -18.44 14.37
N ARG A 364 -29.11 -18.49 13.07
CA ARG A 364 -27.70 -18.53 12.63
C ARG A 364 -26.93 -17.28 13.05
N LEU A 365 -27.60 -16.14 13.17
CA LEU A 365 -27.00 -14.92 13.71
C LEU A 365 -26.66 -15.09 15.20
N LEU A 366 -27.56 -15.66 15.99
CA LEU A 366 -27.34 -15.91 17.41
C LEU A 366 -26.21 -16.92 17.62
N ASP A 367 -26.16 -17.98 16.80
CA ASP A 367 -25.09 -18.97 16.83
C ASP A 367 -23.73 -18.36 16.47
N ALA A 368 -23.69 -17.46 15.47
CA ALA A 368 -22.49 -16.72 15.11
C ALA A 368 -22.04 -15.78 16.24
N ILE A 369 -22.97 -15.12 16.94
CA ILE A 369 -22.64 -14.28 18.11
C ILE A 369 -22.08 -15.13 19.25
N ALA A 370 -22.66 -16.30 19.51
CA ALA A 370 -22.17 -17.20 20.55
C ALA A 370 -20.76 -17.73 20.25
N ARG A 371 -20.48 -18.06 18.97
CA ARG A 371 -19.19 -18.59 18.52
C ARG A 371 -18.10 -17.51 18.43
N ASP A 372 -18.40 -16.38 17.80
CA ASP A 372 -17.40 -15.40 17.35
C ASP A 372 -17.47 -14.07 18.12
N GLY A 373 -18.52 -13.85 18.90
CA GLY A 373 -18.83 -12.59 19.59
C GLY A 373 -19.57 -11.57 18.70
N ALA A 374 -20.27 -10.64 19.35
CA ALA A 374 -21.12 -9.65 18.68
C ALA A 374 -20.38 -8.80 17.63
N ASP A 375 -19.16 -8.36 17.91
CA ASP A 375 -18.40 -7.50 16.98
C ASP A 375 -18.10 -8.19 15.65
N ARG A 376 -17.67 -9.46 15.68
CA ARG A 376 -17.34 -10.24 14.48
C ARG A 376 -18.60 -10.63 13.71
N ALA A 377 -19.63 -11.07 14.41
CA ALA A 377 -20.93 -11.39 13.83
C ALA A 377 -21.56 -10.15 13.16
N PHE A 378 -21.51 -8.98 13.81
CA PHE A 378 -21.96 -7.71 13.24
C PHE A 378 -21.18 -7.33 11.98
N TRP A 379 -19.85 -7.46 12.00
CA TRP A 379 -19.04 -7.20 10.80
C TRP A 379 -19.46 -8.09 9.64
N ALA A 380 -19.56 -9.40 9.89
CA ALA A 380 -19.88 -10.37 8.86
C ALA A 380 -21.31 -10.19 8.32
N PHE A 381 -22.26 -9.86 9.19
CA PHE A 381 -23.62 -9.44 8.82
C PHE A 381 -23.59 -8.22 7.88
N VAL A 382 -22.89 -7.14 8.26
CA VAL A 382 -22.83 -5.94 7.40
C VAL A 382 -22.17 -6.25 6.06
N MET A 383 -21.09 -7.04 6.04
CA MET A 383 -20.43 -7.41 4.79
C MET A 383 -21.33 -8.27 3.90
N SER A 384 -22.11 -9.21 4.45
CA SER A 384 -23.07 -9.98 3.64
C SER A 384 -24.19 -9.10 3.09
N GLU A 385 -24.66 -8.12 3.87
CA GLU A 385 -25.69 -7.16 3.47
C GLU A 385 -25.18 -6.11 2.46
N VAL A 386 -23.87 -5.88 2.40
CA VAL A 386 -23.24 -5.06 1.36
C VAL A 386 -23.07 -5.86 0.06
N ASP A 387 -22.71 -7.14 0.16
CA ASP A 387 -22.48 -8.03 -0.99
C ASP A 387 -23.79 -8.49 -1.65
N ALA A 388 -24.80 -8.83 -0.84
CA ALA A 388 -26.13 -9.22 -1.27
C ALA A 388 -27.19 -8.49 -0.42
N PRO A 389 -27.57 -7.24 -0.80
CA PRO A 389 -28.54 -6.46 -0.06
C PRO A 389 -29.93 -7.11 -0.03
N ASP A 390 -30.50 -7.23 1.17
CA ASP A 390 -31.81 -7.82 1.43
C ASP A 390 -32.55 -7.01 2.50
N LEU A 391 -32.12 -7.10 3.77
CA LEU A 391 -32.75 -6.39 4.89
C LEU A 391 -32.67 -4.88 4.73
N ARG A 392 -31.54 -4.40 4.19
CA ARG A 392 -31.30 -3.00 3.91
C ARG A 392 -32.30 -2.47 2.89
N VAL A 393 -32.61 -3.25 1.84
CA VAL A 393 -33.55 -2.82 0.79
C VAL A 393 -34.95 -2.67 1.38
N ARG A 394 -35.37 -3.62 2.22
CA ARG A 394 -36.65 -3.58 2.95
C ARG A 394 -36.76 -2.40 3.91
N LEU A 395 -35.67 -2.06 4.59
CA LEU A 395 -35.64 -1.09 5.67
C LEU A 395 -35.08 0.29 5.28
N ASP A 396 -34.85 0.54 3.98
CA ASP A 396 -34.44 1.87 3.52
C ASP A 396 -35.61 2.85 3.72
N THR A 397 -35.39 3.88 4.55
CA THR A 397 -36.45 4.73 5.11
C THR A 397 -37.05 5.72 4.11
N GLY A 398 -36.73 5.59 2.82
CA GLY A 398 -37.06 6.56 1.78
C GLY A 398 -38.54 6.71 1.43
N ALA A 399 -39.44 5.80 1.86
CA ALA A 399 -40.83 5.84 1.35
C ALA A 399 -41.95 5.26 2.24
N GLY A 400 -41.73 4.81 3.49
CA GLY A 400 -42.81 4.12 4.24
C GLY A 400 -42.76 4.20 5.77
N ILE A 401 -43.95 4.16 6.38
CA ILE A 401 -44.15 4.12 7.86
C ILE A 401 -43.73 2.76 8.44
N GLU A 402 -43.86 1.69 7.68
CA GLU A 402 -43.58 0.32 8.13
C GLU A 402 -42.11 0.11 8.56
N PRO A 403 -41.07 0.47 7.75
CA PRO A 403 -39.67 0.42 8.20
C PRO A 403 -39.42 1.18 9.51
N ILE A 404 -40.04 2.34 9.69
CA ILE A 404 -39.91 3.14 10.92
C ILE A 404 -40.45 2.37 12.13
N ARG A 405 -41.61 1.70 11.97
CA ARG A 405 -42.22 0.89 13.04
C ARG A 405 -41.35 -0.32 13.40
N ILE A 406 -40.80 -1.01 12.41
CA ILE A 406 -39.91 -2.16 12.62
C ILE A 406 -38.66 -1.72 13.38
N LEU A 407 -37.99 -0.65 12.92
CA LEU A 407 -36.80 -0.13 13.59
C LEU A 407 -37.09 0.38 15.02
N ALA A 408 -38.26 0.97 15.25
CA ALA A 408 -38.70 1.38 16.58
C ALA A 408 -38.99 0.19 17.50
N ALA A 409 -39.57 -0.89 16.98
CA ALA A 409 -39.79 -2.14 17.73
C ALA A 409 -38.45 -2.77 18.15
N ALA A 410 -37.50 -2.88 17.22
CA ALA A 410 -36.16 -3.40 17.49
C ALA A 410 -35.40 -2.57 18.55
N GLU A 411 -35.53 -1.24 18.52
CA GLU A 411 -34.92 -0.37 19.54
C GLU A 411 -35.61 -0.53 20.91
N ARG A 412 -36.94 -0.75 20.96
CA ARG A 412 -37.64 -1.09 22.21
C ARG A 412 -37.17 -2.44 22.77
N ALA A 413 -37.06 -3.46 21.92
CA ALA A 413 -36.55 -4.78 22.30
C ALA A 413 -35.13 -4.69 22.88
N ARG A 414 -34.25 -3.88 22.28
CA ARG A 414 -32.93 -3.55 22.85
C ARG A 414 -33.01 -2.99 24.26
N ILE A 415 -33.89 -2.02 24.50
CA ILE A 415 -34.04 -1.40 25.83
C ILE A 415 -34.45 -2.46 26.86
N LEU A 416 -35.36 -3.37 26.50
CA LEU A 416 -35.79 -4.46 27.37
C LEU A 416 -34.62 -5.40 27.70
N ARG A 417 -33.90 -5.90 26.68
CA ARG A 417 -32.71 -6.75 26.88
C ARG A 417 -31.66 -6.10 27.77
N PHE A 418 -31.37 -4.82 27.58
CA PHE A 418 -30.40 -4.10 28.42
C PHE A 418 -30.88 -3.98 29.88
N ARG A 419 -32.17 -3.73 30.09
CA ARG A 419 -32.76 -3.65 31.44
C ARG A 419 -32.71 -5.00 32.15
N GLU A 420 -33.05 -6.08 31.44
CA GLU A 420 -32.99 -7.45 31.93
C GLU A 420 -31.56 -7.85 32.31
N GLY A 421 -30.58 -7.67 31.41
CA GLY A 421 -29.18 -7.98 31.70
C GLY A 421 -28.62 -7.14 32.86
N ARG A 422 -29.08 -5.89 33.02
CA ARG A 422 -28.72 -5.08 34.20
C ARG A 422 -29.36 -5.59 35.48
N ALA A 423 -30.62 -6.04 35.42
CA ALA A 423 -31.32 -6.63 36.55
C ALA A 423 -30.64 -7.95 36.99
N GLU A 424 -30.28 -8.81 36.05
CA GLU A 424 -29.51 -10.04 36.31
C GLU A 424 -28.15 -9.74 36.95
N ARG A 425 -27.40 -8.77 36.40
CA ARG A 425 -26.12 -8.37 37.00
C ARG A 425 -26.28 -7.86 38.43
N ARG A 426 -27.37 -7.12 38.71
CA ARG A 426 -27.71 -6.68 40.08
C ARG A 426 -28.07 -7.86 40.97
N ARG A 427 -28.82 -8.86 40.47
CA ARG A 427 -29.13 -10.10 41.20
C ARG A 427 -27.85 -10.89 41.51
N ALA A 428 -26.97 -11.08 40.54
CA ALA A 428 -25.68 -11.75 40.71
C ALA A 428 -24.78 -11.02 41.71
N LEU A 429 -24.68 -9.69 41.66
CA LEU A 429 -23.92 -8.91 42.65
C LEU A 429 -24.51 -9.01 44.06
N ARG A 430 -25.84 -9.02 44.20
CA ARG A 430 -26.49 -9.25 45.50
C ARG A 430 -26.20 -10.65 46.02
N HIS A 431 -26.27 -11.66 45.16
CA HIS A 431 -25.95 -13.04 45.52
C HIS A 431 -24.48 -13.19 45.95
N ALA A 432 -23.54 -12.63 45.19
CA ALA A 432 -22.12 -12.62 45.51
C ALA A 432 -21.84 -11.92 46.86
N ARG A 433 -22.49 -10.79 47.13
CA ARG A 433 -22.41 -10.11 48.44
C ARG A 433 -23.03 -10.93 49.57
N ALA A 434 -24.18 -11.58 49.33
CA ALA A 434 -24.82 -12.45 50.32
C ALA A 434 -23.95 -13.68 50.63
N GLN A 435 -23.19 -14.17 49.66
CA GLN A 435 -22.21 -15.25 49.82
C GLN A 435 -20.85 -14.78 50.38
N GLY A 436 -20.70 -13.50 50.72
CA GLY A 436 -19.46 -12.96 51.29
C GLY A 436 -18.27 -12.85 50.31
N THR A 437 -18.49 -13.07 49.02
CA THR A 437 -17.41 -13.02 48.00
C THR A 437 -17.05 -11.59 47.57
N LEU A 438 -17.87 -10.59 47.90
CA LEU A 438 -17.64 -9.17 47.58
C LEU A 438 -17.95 -8.26 48.78
N PRO A 439 -17.16 -7.20 49.01
CA PRO A 439 -17.39 -6.26 50.10
C PRO A 439 -18.68 -5.44 49.93
N PRO A 440 -19.24 -4.91 51.04
CA PRO A 440 -20.44 -4.07 51.02
C PRO A 440 -20.23 -2.76 50.25
N ALA A 441 -21.31 -2.23 49.67
CA ALA A 441 -21.23 -1.04 48.82
C ALA A 441 -20.95 0.23 49.64
N THR A 442 -19.91 0.98 49.28
CA THR A 442 -19.62 2.31 49.84
C THR A 442 -20.49 3.40 49.18
N PRO A 443 -21.11 4.30 49.95
CA PRO A 443 -21.93 5.39 49.41
C PRO A 443 -21.06 6.46 48.72
N LYS A 444 -21.49 6.95 47.54
CA LYS A 444 -20.78 8.00 46.77
C LYS A 444 -21.20 9.40 47.21
N THR A 445 -20.24 10.22 47.65
CA THR A 445 -20.37 11.67 47.91
C THR A 445 -20.35 12.48 46.59
N LYS A 446 -21.24 13.47 46.46
CA LYS A 446 -21.35 14.37 45.29
C LYS A 446 -20.25 15.44 45.33
N ILE A 447 -19.57 15.67 44.19
CA ILE A 447 -18.53 16.69 44.02
C ILE A 447 -19.13 17.86 43.23
N THR A 448 -18.98 19.09 43.75
CA THR A 448 -19.48 20.35 43.17
C THR A 448 -18.39 21.04 42.33
N VAL A 449 -18.83 21.69 41.26
CA VAL A 449 -18.08 22.22 40.10
C VAL A 449 -17.30 23.52 40.43
N SER A 450 -16.09 23.67 39.88
CA SER A 450 -15.21 24.87 40.00
C SER A 450 -15.33 25.80 38.78
N GLN A 451 -15.22 27.12 39.01
CA GLN A 451 -15.34 28.22 38.05
C GLN A 451 -14.08 28.47 37.16
N PRO A 452 -14.19 29.18 36.01
CA PRO A 452 -13.08 29.50 35.11
C PRO A 452 -12.48 30.92 35.27
N MET A 453 -11.17 31.07 34.99
CA MET A 453 -10.40 32.34 35.00
C MET A 453 -10.32 33.02 33.62
N PRO A 454 -10.13 34.36 33.53
CA PRO A 454 -10.02 35.11 32.27
C PRO A 454 -8.57 35.34 31.77
N ALA A 455 -8.43 35.66 30.48
CA ALA A 455 -7.20 35.73 29.68
C ALA A 455 -6.60 37.16 29.52
N PRO A 456 -5.28 37.32 29.23
CA PRO A 456 -4.64 38.62 29.04
C PRO A 456 -4.51 39.07 27.57
N ALA A 457 -4.36 40.39 27.36
CA ALA A 457 -4.36 41.11 26.07
C ALA A 457 -2.96 41.33 25.44
N PRO A 458 -2.85 41.65 24.12
CA PRO A 458 -1.59 41.67 23.37
C PRO A 458 -1.00 43.08 23.14
N VAL A 459 0.31 43.15 22.85
CA VAL A 459 1.08 44.38 22.54
C VAL A 459 1.58 44.36 21.08
N ALA A 460 1.57 45.52 20.41
CA ALA A 460 1.96 45.73 19.00
C ALA A 460 3.42 46.23 18.83
N PRO A 461 4.05 46.05 17.63
CA PRO A 461 5.47 46.36 17.39
C PRO A 461 5.71 47.69 16.63
N ALA A 462 6.96 48.19 16.70
CA ALA A 462 7.43 49.43 16.06
C ALA A 462 8.16 49.19 14.70
N PRO A 463 8.29 50.22 13.81
CA PRO A 463 8.61 50.06 12.38
C PRO A 463 10.08 50.32 12.00
N ALA A 464 10.48 49.85 10.80
CA ALA A 464 11.85 49.89 10.25
C ALA A 464 12.05 50.96 9.14
N PRO A 465 13.30 51.40 8.85
CA PRO A 465 13.63 52.45 7.88
C PRO A 465 14.01 51.94 6.44
N PRO A 466 14.05 52.83 5.43
CA PRO A 466 14.03 52.48 3.99
C PRO A 466 15.42 52.25 3.33
N PRO A 467 15.49 51.56 2.15
CA PRO A 467 16.73 51.02 1.59
C PRO A 467 17.38 51.86 0.48
N ALA A 468 18.69 51.65 0.29
CA ALA A 468 19.56 52.20 -0.75
C ALA A 468 19.50 51.40 -2.07
N SER A 469 19.97 52.03 -3.16
CA SER A 469 19.91 51.51 -4.55
C SER A 469 20.65 50.17 -4.77
N PRO A 470 20.17 49.29 -5.66
CA PRO A 470 20.59 47.88 -5.69
C PRO A 470 21.77 47.58 -6.63
N GLU A 471 22.62 46.64 -6.21
CA GLU A 471 23.67 45.98 -6.99
C GLU A 471 23.14 45.32 -8.30
N PRO A 472 23.98 45.05 -9.33
CA PRO A 472 23.54 44.52 -10.63
C PRO A 472 22.69 43.23 -10.56
N GLU A 473 22.90 42.38 -9.57
CA GLU A 473 22.07 41.21 -9.33
C GLU A 473 20.67 41.59 -8.80
N ALA A 474 20.59 42.64 -8.02
CA ALA A 474 19.33 43.18 -7.52
C ALA A 474 18.56 43.97 -8.59
N ALA A 475 19.21 44.52 -9.62
CA ALA A 475 18.53 45.05 -10.81
C ALA A 475 17.86 43.92 -11.65
N LEU A 476 18.52 42.76 -11.79
CA LEU A 476 17.95 41.59 -12.44
C LEU A 476 16.78 41.00 -11.64
N VAL A 477 16.92 40.90 -10.32
CA VAL A 477 15.83 40.50 -9.42
C VAL A 477 14.67 41.48 -9.50
N ALA A 478 14.93 42.79 -9.56
CA ALA A 478 13.90 43.81 -9.72
C ALA A 478 13.16 43.65 -11.06
N LEU A 479 13.88 43.43 -12.17
CA LEU A 479 13.31 43.18 -13.50
C LEU A 479 12.36 41.96 -13.48
N LEU A 480 12.82 40.85 -12.89
CA LEU A 480 12.05 39.60 -12.78
C LEU A 480 10.94 39.65 -11.71
N SER A 481 10.92 40.67 -10.85
CA SER A 481 9.88 40.83 -9.82
C SER A 481 8.68 41.65 -10.31
N THR A 482 8.76 42.25 -11.50
CA THR A 482 7.68 43.05 -12.12
C THR A 482 6.44 42.20 -12.43
N ALA A 483 5.27 42.85 -12.48
CA ALA A 483 4.01 42.19 -12.86
C ALA A 483 4.06 41.67 -14.32
N GLU A 484 4.73 42.40 -15.20
CA GLU A 484 4.95 42.02 -16.60
C GLU A 484 5.78 40.73 -16.70
N ALA A 485 6.90 40.64 -15.98
CA ALA A 485 7.72 39.42 -15.94
C ALA A 485 6.93 38.21 -15.41
N ARG A 486 6.02 38.40 -14.44
CA ARG A 486 5.15 37.32 -13.94
C ARG A 486 4.14 36.87 -14.97
N ALA A 487 3.49 37.80 -15.67
CA ALA A 487 2.55 37.49 -16.73
C ALA A 487 3.24 36.75 -17.90
N GLU A 488 4.42 37.21 -18.30
CA GLU A 488 5.25 36.51 -19.30
C GLU A 488 5.69 35.12 -18.82
N ALA A 489 6.08 34.97 -17.55
CA ALA A 489 6.47 33.68 -16.99
C ALA A 489 5.29 32.70 -16.93
N GLU A 490 4.09 33.16 -16.60
CA GLU A 490 2.87 32.35 -16.66
C GLU A 490 2.52 31.97 -18.10
N GLY A 491 2.64 32.90 -19.05
CA GLY A 491 2.46 32.62 -20.47
C GLY A 491 3.45 31.57 -21.00
N LEU A 492 4.73 31.71 -20.66
CA LEU A 492 5.77 30.75 -21.03
C LEU A 492 5.59 29.41 -20.31
N TRP A 493 5.08 29.43 -19.07
CA TRP A 493 4.77 28.21 -18.30
C TRP A 493 3.68 27.38 -18.97
N TRP A 494 2.63 28.02 -19.49
CA TRP A 494 1.58 27.38 -20.29
C TRP A 494 2.10 26.94 -21.66
N TYR A 495 3.01 27.72 -22.26
CA TYR A 495 3.66 27.36 -23.51
C TYR A 495 4.44 26.04 -23.43
N TRP A 496 5.02 25.76 -22.26
CA TRP A 496 5.71 24.50 -21.96
C TRP A 496 4.76 23.32 -21.67
N GLN A 497 3.47 23.54 -21.44
CA GLN A 497 2.55 22.51 -20.97
C GLN A 497 2.50 21.26 -21.87
N PRO A 498 2.43 21.36 -23.22
CA PRO A 498 2.47 20.17 -24.08
C PRO A 498 3.78 19.38 -23.96
N ALA A 499 4.91 20.05 -23.73
CA ALA A 499 6.21 19.42 -23.50
C ALA A 499 6.37 18.85 -22.09
N VAL A 500 5.48 19.16 -21.15
CA VAL A 500 5.44 18.51 -19.84
C VAL A 500 4.56 17.27 -19.91
N ASP A 501 3.42 17.37 -20.58
CA ASP A 501 2.49 16.25 -20.75
C ASP A 501 3.05 15.19 -21.70
N PHE A 502 3.80 15.62 -22.74
CA PHE A 502 4.46 14.74 -23.71
C PHE A 502 5.90 15.18 -23.98
N PRO A 503 6.84 15.00 -23.01
CA PRO A 503 8.21 15.49 -23.10
C PRO A 503 8.98 14.99 -24.31
N ARG A 504 8.72 13.75 -24.73
CA ARG A 504 9.37 13.19 -25.90
C ARG A 504 8.94 13.91 -27.17
N LEU A 505 7.64 14.05 -27.39
CA LEU A 505 7.07 14.58 -28.64
C LEU A 505 7.26 16.09 -28.79
N HIS A 506 7.23 16.82 -27.68
CA HIS A 506 7.15 18.28 -27.73
C HIS A 506 8.37 19.00 -27.13
N GLY A 507 9.18 18.36 -26.27
CA GLY A 507 10.30 18.99 -25.58
C GLY A 507 11.30 19.70 -26.52
N ALA A 508 11.83 18.96 -27.50
CA ALA A 508 12.80 19.53 -28.44
C ALA A 508 12.18 20.57 -29.37
N LYS A 509 10.97 20.29 -29.88
CA LYS A 509 10.23 21.19 -30.78
C LYS A 509 9.93 22.52 -30.11
N THR A 510 9.47 22.51 -28.86
CA THR A 510 9.21 23.72 -28.08
C THR A 510 10.50 24.48 -27.79
N ALA A 511 11.59 23.78 -27.42
CA ALA A 511 12.88 24.42 -27.20
C ALA A 511 13.43 25.12 -28.46
N LYS A 512 13.41 24.45 -29.61
CA LYS A 512 13.84 25.03 -30.90
C LYS A 512 13.02 26.24 -31.28
N ARG A 513 11.69 26.14 -31.16
CA ARG A 513 10.80 27.25 -31.48
C ARG A 513 11.09 28.50 -30.62
N LEU A 514 11.41 28.32 -29.34
CA LEU A 514 11.82 29.42 -28.45
C LEU A 514 13.20 30.00 -28.79
N LEU A 515 14.13 29.17 -29.30
CA LEU A 515 15.46 29.60 -29.73
C LEU A 515 15.44 30.36 -31.05
N ASP A 516 14.62 29.89 -32.00
CA ASP A 516 14.62 30.42 -33.36
C ASP A 516 14.02 31.84 -33.38
N GLU A 517 12.80 32.05 -32.86
CA GLU A 517 12.12 33.35 -33.03
C GLU A 517 11.14 33.75 -31.90
N ASP A 518 10.70 32.82 -31.04
CA ASP A 518 9.57 33.10 -30.13
C ASP A 518 9.96 33.81 -28.81
N LEU A 519 11.17 33.67 -28.27
CA LEU A 519 11.45 34.17 -26.91
C LEU A 519 11.48 35.71 -26.84
N ALA A 520 12.21 36.38 -27.73
CA ALA A 520 12.30 37.85 -27.73
C ALA A 520 10.99 38.52 -28.18
N THR A 521 10.27 37.89 -29.10
CA THR A 521 9.03 38.42 -29.68
C THR A 521 7.83 38.27 -28.74
N ARG A 522 7.70 37.11 -28.06
CA ARG A 522 6.54 36.81 -27.21
C ARG A 522 6.78 37.09 -25.73
N PHE A 523 8.03 37.08 -25.28
CA PHE A 523 8.42 37.24 -23.89
C PHE A 523 9.59 38.24 -23.75
N PRO A 524 9.39 39.51 -24.14
CA PRO A 524 10.45 40.50 -24.22
C PRO A 524 11.12 40.81 -22.87
N THR A 525 10.38 40.73 -21.76
CA THR A 525 10.92 40.94 -20.42
C THR A 525 11.80 39.77 -19.98
N LEU A 526 11.36 38.54 -20.24
CA LEU A 526 12.19 37.35 -19.99
C LEU A 526 13.41 37.27 -20.91
N ALA A 527 13.31 37.74 -22.15
CA ALA A 527 14.44 37.81 -23.07
C ALA A 527 15.51 38.80 -22.59
N ARG A 528 15.12 40.01 -22.14
CA ARG A 528 16.05 40.97 -21.52
C ARG A 528 16.68 40.41 -20.24
N ALA A 529 15.90 39.70 -19.43
CA ALA A 529 16.43 39.04 -18.24
C ALA A 529 17.44 37.94 -18.60
N ASP A 530 17.20 37.17 -19.66
CA ASP A 530 18.16 36.17 -20.16
C ASP A 530 19.46 36.82 -20.67
N GLU A 531 19.37 37.93 -21.40
CA GLU A 531 20.54 38.71 -21.83
C GLU A 531 21.36 39.20 -20.64
N ALA A 532 20.70 39.73 -19.60
CA ALA A 532 21.34 40.13 -18.35
C ALA A 532 21.95 38.94 -17.58
N MET A 533 21.41 37.72 -17.75
CA MET A 533 21.99 36.48 -17.21
C MET A 533 23.16 35.94 -18.08
N GLY A 534 23.46 36.53 -19.24
CA GLY A 534 24.47 36.04 -20.17
C GLY A 534 23.97 34.90 -21.08
N GLY A 535 22.67 34.87 -21.35
CA GLY A 535 22.01 33.90 -22.23
C GLY A 535 21.85 32.50 -21.63
N GLU A 536 21.88 32.36 -20.30
CA GLU A 536 21.89 31.05 -19.63
C GLU A 536 20.61 30.24 -19.85
N TYR A 537 19.45 30.90 -19.97
CA TYR A 537 18.20 30.23 -20.30
C TYR A 537 18.22 29.74 -21.76
N ARG A 538 18.64 30.57 -22.72
CA ARG A 538 18.85 30.12 -24.11
C ARG A 538 19.86 28.97 -24.21
N LYS A 539 20.94 28.95 -23.42
CA LYS A 539 21.87 27.81 -23.35
C LYS A 539 21.18 26.53 -22.88
N ASN A 540 20.32 26.62 -21.86
CA ASN A 540 19.53 25.48 -21.37
C ASN A 540 18.56 24.98 -22.45
N LEU A 541 17.91 25.88 -23.20
CA LEU A 541 17.03 25.51 -24.32
C LEU A 541 17.81 24.83 -25.45
N GLY A 542 18.97 25.38 -25.84
CA GLY A 542 19.83 24.81 -26.88
C GLY A 542 20.27 23.39 -26.54
N TRP A 543 20.63 23.17 -25.28
CA TRP A 543 20.99 21.86 -24.81
C TRP A 543 19.79 20.90 -24.79
N LEU A 544 18.60 21.36 -24.38
CA LEU A 544 17.38 20.56 -24.38
C LEU A 544 16.99 20.14 -25.81
N ALA A 545 17.13 21.05 -26.79
CA ALA A 545 16.92 20.76 -28.20
C ALA A 545 17.92 19.72 -28.74
N ASP A 546 19.22 19.88 -28.45
CA ASP A 546 20.27 18.95 -28.88
C ASP A 546 20.06 17.53 -28.32
N LYS A 547 19.71 17.40 -27.04
CA LYS A 547 19.56 16.08 -26.40
C LYS A 547 18.27 15.35 -26.73
N LEU A 548 17.23 16.07 -27.15
CA LEU A 548 15.94 15.48 -27.48
C LEU A 548 15.71 15.33 -28.99
N ASP A 549 16.54 15.92 -29.86
CA ASP A 549 16.39 15.85 -31.32
C ASP A 549 17.66 15.34 -32.04
N MET A 550 17.98 14.05 -31.87
CA MET A 550 19.10 13.42 -32.58
C MET A 550 18.81 13.22 -34.08
N PRO A 551 19.84 13.28 -34.96
CA PRO A 551 19.68 13.07 -36.41
C PRO A 551 19.11 11.69 -36.74
N ARG A 552 18.16 11.67 -37.68
CA ARG A 552 17.42 10.48 -38.14
C ARG A 552 18.24 9.67 -39.16
N ARG A 553 18.00 8.36 -39.22
CA ARG A 553 18.40 7.54 -40.37
C ARG A 553 17.29 7.58 -41.44
N VAL A 554 17.67 7.30 -42.69
CA VAL A 554 16.78 7.41 -43.87
C VAL A 554 15.56 6.47 -43.80
N ASP A 555 15.64 5.43 -42.99
CA ASP A 555 14.65 4.35 -42.81
C ASP A 555 13.70 4.53 -41.60
N GLU A 556 13.85 5.59 -40.79
CA GLU A 556 13.08 5.77 -39.55
C GLU A 556 11.84 6.68 -39.69
N ASP A 557 10.76 6.34 -38.97
CA ASP A 557 9.42 6.93 -39.06
C ASP A 557 9.37 8.43 -38.69
N ARG A 558 8.57 9.23 -39.41
CA ARG A 558 8.71 10.71 -39.44
C ARG A 558 8.23 11.46 -38.19
N VAL A 559 7.54 10.82 -37.25
CA VAL A 559 6.76 11.52 -36.21
C VAL A 559 7.44 11.58 -34.83
N ALA A 560 8.46 10.74 -34.56
CA ALA A 560 9.13 10.71 -33.25
C ALA A 560 10.54 11.36 -33.26
N THR A 561 10.84 12.10 -32.21
CA THR A 561 12.17 12.61 -31.81
C THR A 561 13.00 11.46 -31.22
N LYS A 562 14.24 11.27 -31.70
CA LYS A 562 15.10 10.18 -31.26
C LYS A 562 15.86 10.58 -30.00
N ILE A 563 15.38 10.13 -28.86
CA ILE A 563 16.04 10.29 -27.56
C ILE A 563 17.00 9.10 -27.35
N PRO A 564 18.22 9.30 -26.80
CA PRO A 564 19.11 8.18 -26.50
C PRO A 564 18.42 7.12 -25.63
N THR A 565 18.59 5.84 -25.97
CA THR A 565 17.87 4.72 -25.33
C THR A 565 18.17 4.55 -23.84
N TYR A 566 19.22 5.19 -23.32
CA TYR A 566 19.56 5.23 -21.90
C TYR A 566 18.81 6.30 -21.10
N VAL A 567 18.11 7.23 -21.77
CA VAL A 567 17.32 8.28 -21.13
C VAL A 567 15.88 7.79 -20.98
N GLY A 568 15.51 7.40 -19.76
CA GLY A 568 14.14 6.99 -19.42
C GLY A 568 13.16 8.17 -19.29
N ASP A 569 11.86 7.89 -19.23
CA ASP A 569 10.80 8.92 -19.23
C ASP A 569 10.94 9.94 -18.10
N ASP A 570 11.22 9.48 -16.87
CA ASP A 570 11.44 10.36 -15.71
C ASP A 570 12.61 11.34 -15.92
N LEU A 571 13.64 10.91 -16.66
CA LEU A 571 14.77 11.78 -16.98
C LEU A 571 14.38 12.78 -18.05
N VAL A 572 13.59 12.41 -19.06
CA VAL A 572 13.04 13.34 -20.06
C VAL A 572 12.15 14.40 -19.42
N GLU A 573 11.28 14.02 -18.48
CA GLU A 573 10.47 14.97 -17.71
C GLU A 573 11.36 15.91 -16.88
N SER A 574 12.40 15.37 -16.24
CA SER A 574 13.38 16.18 -15.50
C SER A 574 14.11 17.17 -16.43
N LEU A 575 14.49 16.75 -17.64
CA LEU A 575 15.14 17.60 -18.63
C LEU A 575 14.27 18.81 -18.98
N VAL A 576 12.99 18.59 -19.29
CA VAL A 576 12.04 19.68 -19.61
C VAL A 576 11.76 20.56 -18.38
N THR A 577 11.61 19.95 -17.21
CA THR A 577 11.27 20.69 -15.98
C THR A 577 12.40 21.61 -15.53
N PHE A 578 13.63 21.07 -15.44
CA PHE A 578 14.78 21.81 -14.93
C PHE A 578 15.41 22.76 -15.95
N LEU A 579 15.38 22.42 -17.24
CA LEU A 579 15.99 23.27 -18.27
C LEU A 579 15.00 24.22 -18.93
N GLY A 580 13.71 23.87 -18.95
CA GLY A 580 12.66 24.67 -19.57
C GLY A 580 11.83 25.51 -18.59
N ARG A 581 11.56 25.03 -17.37
CA ARG A 581 10.55 25.67 -16.49
C ARG A 581 11.07 26.24 -15.17
N SER A 582 12.27 25.87 -14.72
CA SER A 582 12.70 26.20 -13.35
C SER A 582 12.77 27.71 -13.08
N LEU A 583 13.25 28.50 -14.05
CA LEU A 583 13.25 29.97 -13.98
C LEU A 583 11.85 30.53 -13.74
N LEU A 584 10.85 29.99 -14.45
CA LEU A 584 9.47 30.49 -14.43
C LEU A 584 8.83 30.34 -13.05
N VAL A 585 9.12 29.23 -12.35
CA VAL A 585 8.63 28.99 -10.99
C VAL A 585 9.11 30.07 -10.03
N GLY A 586 10.38 30.47 -10.13
CA GLY A 586 10.93 31.55 -9.30
C GLY A 586 10.23 32.88 -9.57
N VAL A 587 10.05 33.22 -10.84
CA VAL A 587 9.42 34.48 -11.30
C VAL A 587 7.96 34.55 -10.88
N MET A 588 7.15 33.53 -11.21
CA MET A 588 5.72 33.47 -10.85
C MET A 588 5.46 33.59 -9.35
N ASN A 589 6.35 33.01 -8.53
CA ASN A 589 6.21 33.03 -7.07
C ASN A 589 6.86 34.26 -6.41
N SER A 590 7.46 35.18 -7.18
CA SER A 590 8.19 36.34 -6.64
C SER A 590 9.32 35.95 -5.68
N ARG A 591 10.00 34.83 -5.95
CA ARG A 591 11.06 34.25 -5.11
C ARG A 591 12.41 34.18 -5.81
N VAL A 592 12.60 35.01 -6.84
CA VAL A 592 13.87 35.08 -7.56
C VAL A 592 14.92 35.75 -6.67
N THR A 593 15.92 34.99 -6.25
CA THR A 593 17.03 35.48 -5.41
C THR A 593 18.34 35.42 -6.20
N ASP A 594 18.61 34.29 -6.85
CA ASP A 594 19.77 34.05 -7.72
C ASP A 594 19.30 33.28 -8.98
N PRO A 595 18.73 33.97 -9.99
CA PRO A 595 18.16 33.32 -11.17
C PRO A 595 19.24 32.67 -12.05
N ARG A 596 20.40 33.33 -12.19
CA ARG A 596 21.51 32.86 -13.02
C ARG A 596 22.14 31.60 -12.41
N GLY A 597 22.52 31.65 -11.14
CA GLY A 597 23.11 30.51 -10.44
C GLY A 597 22.09 29.36 -10.30
N GLY A 598 20.80 29.66 -10.17
CA GLY A 598 19.73 28.65 -10.25
C GLY A 598 19.76 27.84 -11.54
N LEU A 599 19.76 28.52 -12.69
CA LEU A 599 19.80 27.86 -14.01
C LEU A 599 21.07 27.02 -14.24
N VAL A 600 22.22 27.52 -13.77
CA VAL A 600 23.50 26.80 -13.87
C VAL A 600 23.49 25.53 -13.00
N ARG A 601 23.04 25.64 -11.74
CA ARG A 601 22.91 24.50 -10.82
C ARG A 601 21.95 23.45 -11.36
N ASP A 602 20.82 23.86 -11.93
CA ASP A 602 19.85 22.96 -12.55
C ASP A 602 20.46 22.20 -13.74
N ARG A 603 21.22 22.90 -14.60
CA ARG A 603 21.92 22.29 -15.72
C ARG A 603 22.98 21.28 -15.25
N GLU A 604 23.78 21.63 -14.25
CA GLU A 604 24.78 20.72 -13.67
C GLU A 604 24.15 19.48 -13.03
N HIS A 605 23.04 19.67 -12.31
CA HIS A 605 22.26 18.58 -11.71
C HIS A 605 21.80 17.58 -12.77
N ILE A 606 21.25 18.08 -13.87
CA ILE A 606 20.79 17.26 -15.00
C ILE A 606 21.96 16.54 -15.68
N LEU A 607 23.09 17.22 -15.91
CA LEU A 607 24.29 16.60 -16.50
C LEU A 607 24.83 15.46 -15.64
N ALA A 608 24.83 15.62 -14.31
CA ALA A 608 25.21 14.56 -13.38
C ALA A 608 24.27 13.35 -13.51
N ARG A 609 22.95 13.57 -13.58
CA ARG A 609 21.96 12.49 -13.75
C ARG A 609 22.10 11.78 -15.09
N MET A 610 22.37 12.50 -16.18
CA MET A 610 22.59 11.90 -17.50
C MET A 610 23.86 11.05 -17.54
N ARG A 611 24.97 11.53 -16.96
CA ARG A 611 26.22 10.75 -16.87
C ARG A 611 26.00 9.44 -16.11
N LYS A 612 25.28 9.51 -14.99
CA LYS A 612 24.90 8.33 -14.21
C LYS A 612 24.04 7.34 -15.02
N ALA A 613 22.97 7.83 -15.65
CA ALA A 613 22.08 6.98 -16.45
C ALA A 613 22.81 6.31 -17.63
N ARG A 614 23.74 7.01 -18.27
CA ARG A 614 24.60 6.47 -19.33
C ARG A 614 25.53 5.38 -18.80
N ALA A 615 26.19 5.59 -17.66
CA ALA A 615 27.05 4.59 -17.04
C ALA A 615 26.27 3.31 -16.66
N GLU A 616 25.11 3.45 -16.02
CA GLU A 616 24.23 2.33 -15.67
C GLU A 616 23.71 1.58 -16.91
N TRP A 617 23.47 2.29 -18.01
CA TRP A 617 23.11 1.65 -19.27
C TRP A 617 24.28 0.91 -19.91
N GLN A 618 25.48 1.50 -19.92
CA GLN A 618 26.68 0.84 -20.43
C GLN A 618 27.00 -0.43 -19.64
N GLU A 619 26.88 -0.39 -18.32
CA GLU A 619 27.05 -1.57 -17.45
C GLU A 619 26.01 -2.66 -17.74
N ARG A 620 24.73 -2.29 -17.91
CA ARG A 620 23.66 -3.23 -18.29
C ARG A 620 23.89 -3.83 -19.68
N SER A 621 24.32 -3.01 -20.64
CA SER A 621 24.62 -3.46 -22.01
C SER A 621 25.81 -4.40 -22.03
N ALA A 622 26.87 -4.11 -21.28
CA ALA A 622 28.03 -5.00 -21.12
C ALA A 622 27.64 -6.34 -20.48
N ARG A 623 26.77 -6.32 -19.45
CA ARG A 623 26.22 -7.56 -18.85
C ARG A 623 25.40 -8.37 -19.85
N ARG A 624 24.67 -7.72 -20.77
CA ARG A 624 23.91 -8.40 -21.82
C ARG A 624 24.78 -8.97 -22.93
N SER A 625 25.84 -8.27 -23.35
CA SER A 625 26.75 -8.75 -24.39
C SER A 625 27.60 -9.96 -23.95
N HIS A 626 27.84 -10.13 -22.65
CA HIS A 626 28.49 -11.33 -22.11
C HIS A 626 27.54 -12.50 -21.82
N ALA A 627 26.21 -12.32 -21.94
CA ALA A 627 25.24 -13.30 -21.44
C ALA A 627 24.65 -14.27 -22.48
N TYR A 628 25.02 -14.17 -23.76
CA TYR A 628 24.45 -15.05 -24.81
C TYR A 628 25.53 -15.84 -25.57
N VAL A 629 25.82 -17.04 -25.08
CA VAL A 629 26.34 -18.15 -25.90
C VAL A 629 25.21 -19.19 -25.99
N PRO A 630 24.52 -19.31 -27.13
CA PRO A 630 23.50 -20.33 -27.30
C PRO A 630 24.15 -21.71 -27.34
N GLY A 631 23.75 -22.62 -26.44
CA GLY A 631 24.13 -24.04 -26.52
C GLY A 631 24.30 -24.79 -25.20
N ASN A 632 24.60 -24.10 -24.09
CA ASN A 632 24.84 -24.78 -22.81
C ASN A 632 23.75 -24.44 -21.78
N ALA A 633 22.99 -25.46 -21.34
CA ALA A 633 22.08 -25.34 -20.22
C ALA A 633 22.87 -25.02 -18.95
N ARG A 634 22.62 -23.85 -18.36
CA ARG A 634 23.29 -23.42 -17.12
C ARG A 634 22.95 -24.37 -15.98
N THR A 635 23.94 -24.68 -15.14
CA THR A 635 23.70 -25.47 -13.93
C THR A 635 22.95 -24.64 -12.87
N PHE A 636 22.26 -25.31 -11.96
CA PHE A 636 21.53 -24.68 -10.86
C PHE A 636 22.42 -23.73 -10.04
N GLU A 637 23.64 -24.17 -9.74
CA GLU A 637 24.64 -23.42 -8.98
C GLU A 637 25.16 -22.20 -9.76
N GLN A 638 25.30 -22.29 -11.09
CA GLN A 638 25.67 -21.15 -11.94
C GLN A 638 24.60 -20.06 -11.88
N VAL A 639 23.32 -20.43 -12.00
CA VAL A 639 22.20 -19.47 -11.91
C VAL A 639 22.14 -18.84 -10.51
N GLN A 640 22.35 -19.60 -9.44
CA GLN A 640 22.40 -19.03 -8.09
C GLN A 640 23.58 -18.07 -7.89
N ARG A 641 24.78 -18.42 -8.37
CA ARG A 641 25.95 -17.51 -8.32
C ARG A 641 25.72 -16.23 -9.12
N GLU A 642 25.05 -16.30 -10.26
CA GLU A 642 24.70 -15.11 -11.04
C GLU A 642 23.69 -14.22 -10.32
N ILE A 643 22.75 -14.80 -9.57
CA ILE A 643 21.72 -14.03 -8.84
C ILE A 643 22.29 -13.42 -7.54
N TYR A 644 23.18 -14.14 -6.84
CA TYR A 644 23.60 -13.79 -5.46
C TYR A 644 25.08 -13.46 -5.28
N GLY A 645 25.96 -13.88 -6.20
CA GLY A 645 27.41 -13.82 -6.01
C GLY A 645 27.92 -14.82 -4.97
N ALA A 646 27.58 -14.62 -3.70
CA ALA A 646 27.95 -15.44 -2.54
C ALA A 646 26.71 -16.12 -1.91
N PRO A 647 26.88 -17.25 -1.19
CA PRO A 647 25.77 -17.86 -0.43
C PRO A 647 25.28 -16.91 0.67
N LEU A 648 23.96 -16.84 0.85
CA LEU A 648 23.29 -15.89 1.75
C LEU A 648 22.66 -16.58 2.97
N PHE A 649 23.00 -17.85 3.23
CA PHE A 649 22.40 -18.69 4.28
C PHE A 649 23.47 -19.37 5.13
N VAL A 650 23.39 -19.19 6.45
CA VAL A 650 24.37 -19.67 7.44
C VAL A 650 23.64 -20.20 8.69
N SER A 651 24.07 -21.36 9.21
CA SER A 651 23.50 -21.93 10.44
C SER A 651 24.04 -21.21 11.66
N THR A 652 23.25 -21.21 12.73
CA THR A 652 23.73 -20.74 14.02
C THR A 652 23.52 -21.76 15.12
N ALA A 653 24.50 -21.91 16.00
CA ALA A 653 24.38 -22.64 17.26
C ALA A 653 24.34 -21.64 18.42
N LYS A 654 23.62 -21.98 19.49
CA LYS A 654 23.68 -21.23 20.74
C LYS A 654 25.04 -21.45 21.40
N ASP A 655 25.76 -20.37 21.65
CA ASP A 655 26.95 -20.41 22.48
C ASP A 655 26.59 -20.66 23.96
N SER A 656 27.62 -20.81 24.81
CA SER A 656 27.46 -20.98 26.26
C SER A 656 26.70 -19.84 26.95
N ASN A 657 26.55 -18.70 26.28
CA ASN A 657 25.86 -17.51 26.77
C ASN A 657 24.44 -17.40 26.18
N GLY A 658 23.97 -18.40 25.43
CA GLY A 658 22.66 -18.43 24.79
C GLY A 658 22.56 -17.56 23.52
N ILE A 659 23.68 -17.07 23.00
CA ILE A 659 23.74 -16.22 21.80
C ILE A 659 23.98 -17.08 20.56
N ASN A 660 23.16 -16.88 19.52
CA ASN A 660 23.29 -17.61 18.25
C ASN A 660 24.52 -17.13 17.45
N ARG A 661 25.58 -17.95 17.38
CA ARG A 661 26.79 -17.70 16.57
C ARG A 661 26.87 -18.63 15.36
N GLU A 662 27.54 -18.18 14.32
CA GLU A 662 27.82 -18.97 13.12
C GLU A 662 28.51 -20.29 13.49
N VAL A 663 27.99 -21.41 13.00
CA VAL A 663 28.65 -22.70 13.11
C VAL A 663 29.74 -22.73 12.04
N VAL A 664 30.99 -22.49 12.44
CA VAL A 664 32.12 -22.73 11.56
C VAL A 664 32.14 -24.23 11.27
N PRO A 665 32.02 -24.68 10.01
CA PRO A 665 32.11 -26.10 9.72
C PRO A 665 33.48 -26.58 10.15
N GLU A 666 33.52 -27.53 11.10
CA GLU A 666 34.74 -28.27 11.40
C GLU A 666 35.25 -28.84 10.07
N LYS A 667 36.46 -28.41 9.67
CA LYS A 667 37.17 -29.05 8.57
C LYS A 667 37.29 -30.52 8.93
N ARG A 668 36.50 -31.37 8.28
CA ARG A 668 36.75 -32.81 8.27
C ARG A 668 38.08 -33.00 7.54
N GLU A 669 39.14 -33.23 8.30
CA GLU A 669 40.42 -33.75 7.78
C GLU A 669 40.25 -35.15 7.20
#